data_AF-A0A8C4UVV3-F1
#
_entry.id   AF-A0A8C4UVV3-F1
#
_cell.length_a   1.000
_cell.length_b   1.000
_cell.length_c   1.000
_cell.angle_alpha   90.00
_cell.angle_beta   90.00
_cell.angle_gamma   90.00
#
_symmetry.space_group_name_H-M   'P 1'
#
loop_
_entity.id
_entity.type
_entity.pdbx_description
1 polymer ?
#
loop_
_entity_poly.entity_id
_entity_poly.type
_entity_poly.pdbx_seq_one_letter_code
_entity_poly.pdbx_strand_id
1 'polypeptide(L)'
;MSSFQEVPSSANTLQTSNFAHVIFQNVAKSYLPSTHLECHYTLTQFIHPHQKDWVGIFKVGWSTARDYYTFLWSPMPENYVEGSTVNCVLTFQGYYLPNDDGEFYQFCYVTHKGEIRGASTPFQFRTSSPIEELLTMEDEGNSDMLVVTTKAGLLEFKIEKIIKEKEELLKVTSVLEKETAQLRDQVERLEKELNHEKQRCDQLQTEQKTNIQASEGLKTEIDDLKKKHDEAASKVLQLEEDIMTVTQKAIAKETELDSLKDKLKKVVLEKEQLECVLKTEKDEKELYKEDASILKEQLRKAEDQIQASKQEAVLMSKELSDAVNVRDKTMADLHSARLENEKLKNQLADAVAELKKITALKNEQEASNTVEQELRREVEDLKLRLQMAADHYKEKFKECQKLQKQVNKFTEQAKIAGHQQKMTDASNIETATALLTDKKLSASPVSPISPDIVSEFVVKEQVREMNKEIAEKTEKYKKCKQMLADEKMKCSVYADELAKLELKWKEQVKINEGIKLQLAAMEDQYKVQLAEKERRIKELASQVELFTSEKELGRTPGNQAGRMMEGQISQQTLLFRNPYSEENGPVPAVPSRLPVLQYGNPYAIQERRDGADGAFNPDEIQRPPVRTSFWELEDDVVCSQPSRNLSRPDGLEDPEDSNDDDNTAPSAPDPPSLLLHERGTGFCFDSSFDVHKKCPLCDVMFPPNYDQSKFEEHVESHWKVCPMCSEQFPPDYDQQGFERHVQTHFDQNVLNFD
;
A
#
# COMPACT_ATOMS: atom_id res chain seq x y z
N MET A 1 48.34 35.76 35.06
CA MET A 1 49.34 36.80 35.32
C MET A 1 48.88 38.09 34.64
N SER A 2 48.56 39.11 35.42
CA SER A 2 48.56 40.51 34.97
C SER A 2 48.67 41.36 36.24
N SER A 3 49.76 42.11 36.36
CA SER A 3 50.08 42.85 37.59
C SER A 3 49.78 44.33 37.36
N PHE A 4 48.82 44.88 38.11
CA PHE A 4 48.69 46.33 38.25
C PHE A 4 49.34 46.75 39.57
N GLN A 5 50.19 47.77 39.47
CA GLN A 5 51.05 48.26 40.54
C GLN A 5 50.49 49.58 41.05
N GLU A 6 49.94 49.61 42.27
CA GLU A 6 49.51 50.84 42.92
C GLU A 6 50.72 51.66 43.39
N VAL A 7 50.62 52.99 43.25
CA VAL A 7 51.58 53.96 43.79
C VAL A 7 50.85 54.79 44.85
N PRO A 8 51.28 54.77 46.13
CA PRO A 8 50.64 55.57 47.17
C PRO A 8 51.09 57.04 47.07
N SER A 9 50.11 57.94 46.96
CA SER A 9 50.35 59.40 46.91
C SER A 9 50.70 59.95 48.30
N SER A 10 51.77 60.74 48.39
CA SER A 10 52.30 61.28 49.64
C SER A 10 51.46 62.44 50.20
N ALA A 11 50.93 62.27 51.41
CA ALA A 11 50.21 63.33 52.14
C ALA A 11 51.15 64.18 53.01
N ASN A 12 50.96 65.50 52.98
CA ASN A 12 51.84 66.48 53.62
C ASN A 12 51.77 66.46 55.15
N THR A 13 52.92 66.31 55.81
CA THR A 13 53.05 66.52 57.26
C THR A 13 53.55 67.93 57.55
N LEU A 14 52.64 68.87 57.79
CA LEU A 14 52.99 70.18 58.37
C LEU A 14 53.36 69.98 59.84
N GLN A 15 54.57 70.39 60.22
CA GLN A 15 55.03 70.36 61.62
C GLN A 15 54.12 71.21 62.49
N THR A 16 53.36 70.59 63.39
CA THR A 16 52.51 71.31 64.34
C THR A 16 53.38 71.98 65.41
N SER A 17 53.14 73.28 65.62
CA SER A 17 53.84 74.05 66.66
C SER A 17 53.46 73.52 68.04
N ASN A 18 54.46 73.39 68.94
CA ASN A 18 54.27 72.93 70.33
C ASN A 18 53.19 73.71 71.11
N PHE A 19 52.86 74.93 70.66
CA PHE A 19 51.88 75.84 71.26
C PHE A 19 50.45 75.71 70.70
N ALA A 20 50.22 74.79 69.73
CA ALA A 20 48.95 74.61 69.04
C ALA A 20 48.44 73.16 69.09
N HIS A 21 48.73 72.44 70.19
CA HIS A 21 48.20 71.09 70.41
C HIS A 21 46.77 71.11 70.97
N VAL A 22 46.31 72.26 71.46
CA VAL A 22 44.90 72.53 71.81
C VAL A 22 44.42 73.74 71.01
N ILE A 23 43.28 73.59 70.33
CA ILE A 23 42.71 74.61 69.45
C ILE A 23 41.39 75.10 70.04
N PHE A 24 41.28 76.38 70.35
CA PHE A 24 40.02 76.98 70.81
C PHE A 24 39.09 77.24 69.62
N GLN A 25 37.84 76.80 69.73
CA GLN A 25 36.83 76.85 68.68
C GLN A 25 35.85 78.01 68.91
N ASN A 26 35.35 78.60 67.82
CA ASN A 26 34.27 79.61 67.82
C ASN A 26 34.48 80.79 68.78
N VAL A 27 35.74 81.21 68.99
CA VAL A 27 36.06 82.30 69.92
C VAL A 27 35.59 83.64 69.35
N ALA A 28 34.56 84.22 69.95
CA ALA A 28 34.00 85.50 69.55
C ALA A 28 34.98 86.65 69.85
N LYS A 29 34.85 87.76 69.11
CA LYS A 29 35.65 88.99 69.35
C LYS A 29 35.32 89.69 70.68
N SER A 30 34.11 89.46 71.20
CA SER A 30 33.69 89.99 72.49
C SER A 30 32.60 89.12 73.13
N TYR A 31 32.58 89.09 74.46
CA TYR A 31 31.56 88.42 75.27
C TYR A 31 30.91 89.42 76.24
N LEU A 32 29.70 89.11 76.70
CA LEU A 32 28.98 89.94 77.65
C LEU A 32 29.61 89.84 79.06
N PRO A 33 29.91 90.97 79.73
CA PRO A 33 30.32 90.97 81.14
C PRO A 33 29.27 90.29 82.03
N SER A 34 29.72 89.72 83.16
CA SER A 34 28.84 89.08 84.17
C SER A 34 27.94 87.93 83.69
N THR A 35 28.03 87.49 82.43
CA THR A 35 27.28 86.35 81.86
C THR A 35 28.16 85.10 81.87
N HIS A 36 27.58 83.90 81.94
CA HIS A 36 28.39 82.68 81.81
C HIS A 36 29.00 82.58 80.40
N LEU A 37 30.23 82.06 80.32
CA LEU A 37 31.00 81.97 79.09
C LEU A 37 31.40 80.52 78.81
N GLU A 38 30.91 79.96 77.72
CA GLU A 38 31.36 78.67 77.21
C GLU A 38 32.66 78.81 76.41
N CYS A 39 33.70 78.12 76.88
CA CYS A 39 34.96 77.95 76.21
C CYS A 39 34.99 76.59 75.52
N HIS A 40 34.88 76.57 74.19
CA HIS A 40 34.96 75.36 73.38
C HIS A 40 36.39 75.16 72.89
N TYR A 41 36.95 73.97 73.03
CA TYR A 41 38.29 73.65 72.57
C TYR A 41 38.44 72.19 72.14
N THR A 42 39.40 71.95 71.25
CA THR A 42 39.73 70.65 70.70
C THR A 42 41.12 70.23 71.18
N LEU A 43 41.19 69.14 71.94
CA LEU A 43 42.41 68.40 72.21
C LEU A 43 42.80 67.67 70.91
N THR A 44 43.94 68.01 70.33
CA THR A 44 44.42 67.33 69.11
C THR A 44 45.17 66.04 69.44
N GLN A 45 45.40 65.21 68.42
CA GLN A 45 46.25 64.00 68.50
C GLN A 45 47.68 64.23 69.04
N PHE A 46 48.13 65.48 69.19
CA PHE A 46 49.48 65.83 69.65
C PHE A 46 49.57 66.13 71.16
N ILE A 47 48.46 66.08 71.91
CA ILE A 47 48.46 66.24 73.37
C ILE A 47 47.75 65.09 74.07
N HIS A 48 48.36 64.65 75.16
CA HIS A 48 47.79 63.68 76.08
C HIS A 48 47.20 64.45 77.28
N PRO A 49 45.86 64.48 77.46
CA PRO A 49 45.22 65.23 78.54
C PRO A 49 45.51 64.61 79.90
N HIS A 50 45.53 65.44 80.95
CA HIS A 50 45.73 65.01 82.33
C HIS A 50 44.74 65.71 83.27
N GLN A 51 44.36 65.04 84.37
CA GLN A 51 43.43 65.55 85.42
C GLN A 51 43.88 66.83 86.15
N LYS A 52 45.05 67.38 85.80
CA LYS A 52 45.63 68.62 86.33
C LYS A 52 46.04 69.58 85.21
N ASP A 53 45.57 69.34 84.00
CA ASP A 53 45.56 70.36 82.96
C ASP A 53 44.39 71.31 83.21
N TRP A 54 44.48 72.54 82.75
CA TRP A 54 43.49 73.57 83.00
C TRP A 54 43.45 74.62 81.89
N VAL A 55 42.30 75.25 81.72
CA VAL A 55 42.13 76.41 80.84
C VAL A 55 42.03 77.66 81.71
N GLY A 56 42.92 78.62 81.47
CA GLY A 56 42.87 79.94 82.09
C GLY A 56 42.39 80.99 81.11
N ILE A 57 41.73 82.02 81.63
CA ILE A 57 41.55 83.30 80.94
C ILE A 57 42.72 84.19 81.37
N PHE A 58 43.51 84.64 80.40
CA PHE A 58 44.69 85.47 80.62
C PHE A 58 44.51 86.82 79.95
N LYS A 59 44.94 87.90 80.60
CA LYS A 59 45.10 89.21 79.95
C LYS A 59 46.21 89.11 78.89
N VAL A 60 46.00 89.64 77.70
CA VAL A 60 47.01 89.64 76.62
C VAL A 60 48.28 90.35 77.10
N GLY A 61 49.44 89.73 76.85
CA GLY A 61 50.73 90.18 77.38
C GLY A 61 51.18 89.49 78.68
N TRP A 62 50.47 88.43 79.11
CA TRP A 62 50.93 87.52 80.18
C TRP A 62 52.35 86.99 79.89
N SER A 63 53.15 86.82 80.95
CA SER A 63 54.53 86.34 80.90
C SER A 63 54.70 84.92 81.43
N THR A 64 53.84 84.48 82.35
CA THR A 64 53.88 83.15 82.96
C THR A 64 52.49 82.55 83.11
N ALA A 65 52.41 81.22 83.28
CA ALA A 65 51.18 80.52 83.62
C ALA A 65 50.60 80.89 85.00
N ARG A 66 51.19 81.82 85.75
CA ARG A 66 50.64 82.35 87.01
C ARG A 66 49.80 83.61 86.81
N ASP A 67 49.88 84.23 85.62
CA ASP A 67 49.27 85.52 85.32
C ASP A 67 47.81 85.36 84.82
N TYR A 68 47.14 84.29 85.24
CA TYR A 68 45.74 84.04 84.90
C TYR A 68 44.81 84.97 85.68
N TYR A 69 43.72 85.40 85.05
CA TYR A 69 42.64 86.13 85.71
C TYR A 69 41.72 85.15 86.47
N THR A 70 41.29 84.09 85.77
CA THR A 70 40.51 82.97 86.33
C THR A 70 40.85 81.68 85.58
N PHE A 71 40.56 80.52 86.15
CA PHE A 71 40.80 79.22 85.53
C PHE A 71 39.77 78.17 85.91
N LEU A 72 39.68 77.13 85.08
CA LEU A 72 38.96 75.89 85.37
C LEU A 72 39.83 74.69 84.98
N TRP A 73 39.79 73.62 85.79
CA TRP A 73 40.42 72.34 85.43
C TRP A 73 39.80 71.78 84.17
N SER A 74 40.63 71.32 83.23
CA SER A 74 40.18 70.63 82.02
C SER A 74 39.62 69.26 82.42
N PRO A 75 38.34 68.95 82.16
CA PRO A 75 37.79 67.65 82.49
C PRO A 75 38.52 66.56 81.70
N MET A 76 38.90 65.47 82.38
CA MET A 76 39.47 64.30 81.73
C MET A 76 38.38 63.57 80.93
N PRO A 77 38.51 63.37 79.61
CA PRO A 77 37.49 62.68 78.82
C PRO A 77 37.33 61.23 79.28
N GLU A 78 36.09 60.80 79.55
CA GLU A 78 35.79 59.52 80.24
C GLU A 78 36.19 58.26 79.46
N ASN A 79 36.49 58.37 78.16
CA ASN A 79 36.98 57.28 77.30
C ASN A 79 38.08 57.78 76.35
N TYR A 80 39.09 58.50 76.86
CA TYR A 80 40.19 59.01 76.02
C TYR A 80 41.03 57.88 75.39
N VAL A 81 41.22 57.95 74.07
CA VAL A 81 42.11 57.07 73.30
C VAL A 81 43.34 57.88 72.85
N GLU A 82 44.54 57.34 73.04
CA GLU A 82 45.79 58.00 72.62
C GLU A 82 45.77 58.32 71.11
N GLY A 83 46.10 59.57 70.77
CA GLY A 83 46.07 60.06 69.39
C GLY A 83 44.67 60.39 68.85
N SER A 84 43.60 60.22 69.64
CA SER A 84 42.28 60.71 69.25
C SER A 84 42.17 62.24 69.38
N THR A 85 41.30 62.84 68.57
CA THR A 85 40.97 64.26 68.66
C THR A 85 39.64 64.42 69.40
N VAL A 86 39.61 65.18 70.49
CA VAL A 86 38.46 65.26 71.41
C VAL A 86 38.03 66.72 71.60
N ASN A 87 36.75 66.99 71.40
CA ASN A 87 36.15 68.29 71.69
C ASN A 87 35.72 68.36 73.17
N CYS A 88 36.04 69.46 73.82
CA CYS A 88 35.78 69.73 75.23
C CYS A 88 35.12 71.12 75.37
N VAL A 89 34.30 71.27 76.40
CA VAL A 89 33.64 72.52 76.74
C VAL A 89 33.84 72.83 78.23
N LEU A 90 34.11 74.10 78.55
CA LEU A 90 34.21 74.61 79.92
C LEU A 90 33.32 75.84 80.08
N THR A 91 32.48 75.84 81.11
CA THR A 91 31.57 76.96 81.40
C THR A 91 32.14 77.83 82.53
N PHE A 92 32.78 78.94 82.17
CA PHE A 92 33.20 79.95 83.13
C PHE A 92 31.99 80.71 83.65
N GLN A 93 31.82 80.75 84.98
CA GLN A 93 30.71 81.47 85.59
C GLN A 93 30.95 82.99 85.54
N GLY A 94 29.91 83.75 85.20
CA GLY A 94 30.03 85.18 84.90
C GLY A 94 30.62 86.05 86.02
N TYR A 95 30.43 85.65 87.28
CA TYR A 95 30.98 86.35 88.45
C TYR A 95 32.49 86.10 88.68
N TYR A 96 33.12 85.21 87.91
CA TYR A 96 34.59 85.05 87.84
C TYR A 96 35.21 85.68 86.59
N LEU A 97 34.42 86.28 85.71
CA LEU A 97 34.91 86.90 84.47
C LEU A 97 35.31 88.36 84.69
N PRO A 98 36.19 88.91 83.85
CA PRO A 98 36.42 90.35 83.78
C PRO A 98 35.14 91.13 83.50
N ASN A 99 35.10 92.36 84.01
CA ASN A 99 34.09 93.35 83.64
C ASN A 99 34.49 94.04 82.32
N ASP A 100 33.70 95.04 81.89
CA ASP A 100 34.10 95.93 80.79
C ASP A 100 35.19 96.91 81.28
N ASP A 101 36.42 96.41 81.27
CA ASP A 101 37.65 97.11 81.64
C ASP A 101 38.43 97.63 80.41
N GLY A 102 37.93 97.36 79.20
CA GLY A 102 38.57 97.68 77.93
C GLY A 102 39.77 96.79 77.56
N GLU A 103 40.13 95.82 78.40
CA GLU A 103 41.31 94.98 78.21
C GLU A 103 41.02 93.79 77.28
N PHE A 104 42.07 93.30 76.63
CA PHE A 104 42.00 92.09 75.81
C PHE A 104 42.41 90.86 76.63
N TYR A 105 41.60 89.82 76.51
CA TYR A 105 41.78 88.53 77.15
C TYR A 105 41.87 87.41 76.11
N GLN A 106 42.48 86.30 76.47
CA GLN A 106 42.55 85.09 75.65
C GLN A 106 42.46 83.85 76.55
N PHE A 107 41.93 82.75 76.02
CA PHE A 107 42.04 81.45 76.67
C PHE A 107 43.44 80.87 76.42
N CYS A 108 44.04 80.26 77.45
CA CYS A 108 45.25 79.46 77.30
C CYS A 108 45.05 78.09 77.97
N TYR A 109 45.40 77.01 77.26
CA TYR A 109 45.44 75.66 77.82
C TYR A 109 46.81 75.40 78.44
N VAL A 110 46.82 75.06 79.72
CA VAL A 110 48.01 74.83 80.53
C VAL A 110 48.03 73.38 80.98
N THR A 111 49.14 72.69 80.75
CA THR A 111 49.32 71.30 81.22
C THR A 111 49.66 71.22 82.70
N HIS A 112 49.53 70.04 83.29
CA HIS A 112 50.02 69.71 84.63
C HIS A 112 51.52 69.98 84.87
N LYS A 113 52.31 70.16 83.80
CA LYS A 113 53.73 70.56 83.85
C LYS A 113 53.95 72.08 83.87
N GLY A 114 52.88 72.87 83.69
CA GLY A 114 52.93 74.33 83.54
C GLY A 114 53.21 74.81 82.11
N GLU A 115 53.24 73.91 81.12
CA GLU A 115 53.47 74.26 79.71
C GLU A 115 52.16 74.74 79.05
N ILE A 116 52.22 75.84 78.31
CA ILE A 116 51.11 76.35 77.49
C ILE A 116 51.07 75.58 76.16
N ARG A 117 49.95 74.91 75.87
CA ARG A 117 49.78 74.03 74.69
C ARG A 117 48.68 74.46 73.72
N GLY A 118 47.98 75.56 74.02
CA GLY A 118 47.00 76.20 73.15
C GLY A 118 46.75 77.62 73.63
N ALA A 119 46.49 78.55 72.71
CA ALA A 119 46.06 79.92 73.00
C ALA A 119 45.01 80.39 71.99
N SER A 120 43.95 81.07 72.44
CA SER A 120 42.90 81.58 71.56
C SER A 120 43.29 82.91 70.87
N THR A 121 42.50 83.30 69.87
CA THR A 121 42.44 84.71 69.46
C THR A 121 41.99 85.60 70.64
N PRO A 122 42.49 86.84 70.76
CA PRO A 122 42.04 87.78 71.77
C PRO A 122 40.57 88.19 71.64
N PHE A 123 39.95 88.49 72.78
CA PHE A 123 38.57 88.96 72.92
C PHE A 123 38.43 89.97 74.07
N GLN A 124 37.36 90.77 74.08
CA GLN A 124 37.05 91.70 75.16
C GLN A 124 35.76 91.31 75.89
N PHE A 125 35.62 91.66 77.17
CA PHE A 125 34.34 91.62 77.86
C PHE A 125 33.65 92.96 77.69
N ARG A 126 32.63 93.06 76.83
CA ARG A 126 31.93 94.32 76.57
C ARG A 126 30.51 94.11 76.04
N THR A 127 29.62 95.06 76.31
CA THR A 127 28.28 95.09 75.68
C THR A 127 28.36 95.65 74.27
N SER A 128 27.66 95.02 73.30
CA SER A 128 27.63 95.46 71.90
C SER A 128 26.99 96.85 71.74
N SER A 129 27.64 97.73 70.97
CA SER A 129 27.16 99.10 70.72
C SER A 129 26.14 99.15 69.56
N PRO A 130 25.05 99.95 69.65
CA PRO A 130 24.01 100.02 68.60
C PRO A 130 24.48 100.57 67.24
N ILE A 131 25.67 101.17 67.15
CA ILE A 131 26.15 101.86 65.94
C ILE A 131 26.53 100.89 64.80
N GLU A 132 26.72 99.60 65.07
CA GLU A 132 26.99 98.56 64.05
C GLU A 132 25.73 98.08 63.28
N GLU A 133 24.57 98.73 63.46
CA GLU A 133 23.30 98.33 62.81
C GLU A 133 23.05 98.97 61.43
N LEU A 134 23.85 99.96 61.02
CA LEU A 134 23.78 100.56 59.68
C LEU A 134 24.77 99.84 58.74
N LEU A 135 24.25 99.14 57.74
CA LEU A 135 25.02 98.48 56.70
C LEU A 135 24.77 99.15 55.35
N THR A 136 25.84 99.65 54.72
CA THR A 136 25.82 100.10 53.33
C THR A 136 25.90 98.90 52.39
N MET A 137 24.91 98.72 51.52
CA MET A 137 25.04 97.84 50.35
C MET A 137 25.17 98.69 49.10
N GLU A 138 26.05 98.26 48.19
CA GLU A 138 26.09 98.74 46.81
C GLU A 138 25.00 98.02 46.02
N ASP A 139 24.28 98.75 45.16
CA ASP A 139 23.25 98.20 44.28
C ASP A 139 23.91 97.59 43.05
N GLU A 140 23.58 96.35 42.67
CA GLU A 140 24.23 95.63 41.55
C GLU A 140 23.83 96.17 40.15
N GLY A 141 23.24 97.37 40.09
CA GLY A 141 22.69 98.03 38.92
C GLY A 141 23.37 99.34 38.52
N ASN A 142 24.71 99.43 38.58
CA ASN A 142 25.52 100.49 37.94
C ASN A 142 25.03 101.94 38.17
N SER A 143 24.55 102.26 39.38
CA SER A 143 24.23 103.63 39.81
C SER A 143 25.10 104.03 41.00
N ASP A 144 25.69 105.22 40.93
CA ASP A 144 26.59 105.82 41.91
C ASP A 144 25.82 106.36 43.15
N MET A 145 24.94 105.52 43.72
CA MET A 145 23.96 105.90 44.74
C MET A 145 23.92 104.88 45.88
N LEU A 146 24.60 105.19 46.98
CA LEU A 146 24.55 104.40 48.22
C LEU A 146 23.17 104.54 48.90
N VAL A 147 22.41 103.44 48.95
CA VAL A 147 21.13 103.41 49.67
C VAL A 147 21.36 103.00 51.12
N VAL A 148 21.29 103.96 52.04
CA VAL A 148 21.33 103.69 53.48
C VAL A 148 19.96 103.15 53.93
N THR A 149 19.82 101.83 53.94
CA THR A 149 18.64 101.14 54.48
C THR A 149 18.89 100.69 55.92
N THR A 150 17.82 100.53 56.71
CA THR A 150 17.93 99.82 57.98
C THR A 150 18.17 98.34 57.71
N LYS A 151 19.03 97.71 58.50
CA LYS A 151 19.33 96.27 58.42
C LYS A 151 18.07 95.40 58.45
N ALA A 152 17.02 95.84 59.17
CA ALA A 152 15.71 95.19 59.19
C ALA A 152 15.03 95.13 57.81
N GLY A 153 14.83 96.26 57.13
CA GLY A 153 14.11 96.28 55.83
C GLY A 153 14.83 95.52 54.71
N LEU A 154 16.16 95.54 54.73
CA LEU A 154 16.98 94.73 53.82
C LEU A 154 16.81 93.22 54.08
N LEU A 155 16.71 92.81 55.35
CA LEU A 155 16.47 91.42 55.72
C LEU A 155 15.05 90.98 55.35
N GLU A 156 14.04 91.83 55.55
CA GLU A 156 12.65 91.57 55.12
C GLU A 156 12.56 91.31 53.60
N PHE A 157 13.18 92.16 52.78
CA PHE A 157 13.22 91.96 51.32
C PHE A 157 13.94 90.66 50.92
N LYS A 158 15.06 90.34 51.57
CA LYS A 158 15.79 89.07 51.34
C LYS A 158 14.96 87.86 51.76
N ILE A 159 14.23 87.93 52.88
CA ILE A 159 13.32 86.89 53.35
C ILE A 159 12.20 86.67 52.33
N GLU A 160 11.56 87.72 51.82
CA GLU A 160 10.47 87.56 50.84
C GLU A 160 10.96 86.98 49.50
N LYS A 161 12.16 87.36 49.04
CA LYS A 161 12.80 86.73 47.87
C LYS A 161 13.04 85.23 48.11
N ILE A 162 13.61 84.86 49.26
CA ILE A 162 13.87 83.46 49.64
C ILE A 162 12.56 82.66 49.77
N ILE A 163 11.47 83.27 50.25
CA ILE A 163 10.16 82.63 50.32
C ILE A 163 9.62 82.31 48.91
N LYS A 164 9.71 83.25 47.96
CA LYS A 164 9.29 83.01 46.57
C LYS A 164 10.12 81.92 45.89
N GLU A 165 11.46 81.98 46.03
CA GLU A 165 12.36 80.93 45.53
C GLU A 165 12.04 79.56 46.14
N LYS A 166 11.73 79.49 47.45
CA LYS A 166 11.28 78.26 48.13
C LYS A 166 9.95 77.74 47.58
N GLU A 167 8.98 78.61 47.29
CA GLU A 167 7.70 78.19 46.70
C GLU A 167 7.85 77.66 45.28
N GLU A 168 8.74 78.25 44.47
CA GLU A 168 9.07 77.75 43.13
C GLU A 168 9.79 76.40 43.20
N LEU A 169 10.77 76.26 44.08
CA LEU A 169 11.46 74.98 44.32
C LEU A 169 10.51 73.88 44.82
N LEU A 170 9.53 74.21 45.67
CA LEU A 170 8.49 73.26 46.10
C LEU A 170 7.61 72.78 44.95
N LYS A 171 7.25 73.67 44.00
CA LYS A 171 6.50 73.28 42.80
C LYS A 171 7.32 72.33 41.92
N VAL A 172 8.61 72.64 41.69
CA VAL A 172 9.53 71.77 40.93
C VAL A 172 9.71 70.42 41.61
N THR A 173 9.93 70.40 42.92
CA THR A 173 10.06 69.16 43.71
C THR A 173 8.81 68.28 43.58
N SER A 174 7.61 68.87 43.68
CA SER A 174 6.34 68.13 43.52
C SER A 174 6.14 67.53 42.11
N VAL A 175 6.67 68.16 41.06
CA VAL A 175 6.66 67.59 39.70
C VAL A 175 7.63 66.41 39.61
N LEU A 176 8.87 66.58 40.09
CA LEU A 176 9.88 65.51 40.09
C LEU A 176 9.46 64.31 40.98
N GLU A 177 8.76 64.54 42.08
CA GLU A 177 8.19 63.47 42.92
C GLU A 177 7.15 62.64 42.14
N LYS A 178 6.31 63.28 41.33
CA LYS A 178 5.33 62.61 40.47
C LYS A 178 5.99 61.86 39.32
N GLU A 179 6.96 62.47 38.64
CA GLU A 179 7.70 61.82 37.55
C GLU A 179 8.48 60.60 38.08
N THR A 180 9.16 60.73 39.22
CA THR A 180 9.86 59.58 39.82
C THR A 180 8.90 58.49 40.31
N ALA A 181 7.67 58.83 40.73
CA ALA A 181 6.63 57.83 41.02
C ALA A 181 6.19 57.09 39.75
N GLN A 182 5.85 57.82 38.69
CA GLN A 182 5.45 57.23 37.41
C GLN A 182 6.53 56.32 36.81
N LEU A 183 7.81 56.72 36.92
CA LEU A 183 8.95 55.91 36.49
C LEU A 183 9.12 54.65 37.37
N ARG A 184 8.93 54.73 38.69
CA ARG A 184 8.94 53.54 39.58
C ARG A 184 7.84 52.56 39.18
N ASP A 185 6.62 53.03 38.98
CA ASP A 185 5.49 52.18 38.58
C ASP A 185 5.74 51.55 37.19
N GLN A 186 6.41 52.25 36.28
CA GLN A 186 6.77 51.72 34.96
C GLN A 186 7.85 50.65 35.05
N VAL A 187 8.86 50.83 35.91
CA VAL A 187 9.87 49.79 36.18
C VAL A 187 9.21 48.54 36.77
N GLU A 188 8.32 48.68 37.75
CA GLU A 188 7.63 47.53 38.36
C GLU A 188 6.77 46.74 37.34
N ARG A 189 6.10 47.44 36.40
CA ARG A 189 5.38 46.77 35.30
C ARG A 189 6.31 46.00 34.37
N LEU A 190 7.41 46.61 33.94
CA LEU A 190 8.40 45.96 33.08
C LEU A 190 9.11 44.78 33.77
N GLU A 191 9.35 44.86 35.07
CA GLU A 191 9.89 43.74 35.86
C GLU A 191 8.91 42.56 35.96
N LYS A 192 7.61 42.84 36.08
CA LYS A 192 6.54 41.82 36.04
C LYS A 192 6.44 41.16 34.66
N GLU A 193 6.45 41.95 33.59
CA GLU A 193 6.45 41.45 32.20
C GLU A 193 7.70 40.61 31.91
N LEU A 194 8.88 41.07 32.30
CA LEU A 194 10.14 40.34 32.16
C LEU A 194 10.13 39.00 32.92
N ASN A 195 9.56 38.97 34.12
CA ASN A 195 9.44 37.72 34.89
C ASN A 195 8.40 36.76 34.29
N HIS A 196 7.30 37.27 33.72
CA HIS A 196 6.33 36.45 33.00
C HIS A 196 6.96 35.82 31.74
N GLU A 197 7.69 36.59 30.94
CA GLU A 197 8.35 36.08 29.74
C GLU A 197 9.49 35.09 30.07
N LYS A 198 10.21 35.29 31.18
CA LYS A 198 11.16 34.27 31.70
C LYS A 198 10.45 32.95 32.03
N GLN A 199 9.34 33.00 32.77
CA GLN A 199 8.55 31.80 33.07
C GLN A 199 8.04 31.11 31.80
N ARG A 200 7.65 31.88 30.78
CA ARG A 200 7.23 31.36 29.47
C ARG A 200 8.38 30.69 28.73
N CYS A 201 9.58 31.28 28.75
CA CYS A 201 10.80 30.67 28.19
C CYS A 201 11.18 29.37 28.92
N ASP A 202 11.12 29.33 30.25
CA ASP A 202 11.40 28.14 31.04
C ASP A 202 10.39 27.01 30.71
N GLN A 203 9.10 27.34 30.61
CA GLN A 203 8.05 26.40 30.19
C GLN A 203 8.32 25.85 28.78
N LEU A 204 8.53 26.72 27.78
CA LEU A 204 8.85 26.32 26.41
C LEU A 204 10.13 25.46 26.33
N GLN A 205 11.14 25.74 27.17
CA GLN A 205 12.35 24.93 27.24
C GLN A 205 12.07 23.52 27.82
N THR A 206 11.18 23.40 28.82
CA THR A 206 10.75 22.09 29.32
C THR A 206 9.92 21.32 28.29
N GLU A 207 8.98 21.98 27.61
CA GLU A 207 8.18 21.38 26.52
C GLU A 207 9.08 20.89 25.39
N GLN A 208 10.02 21.74 24.92
CA GLN A 208 11.01 21.36 23.90
C GLN A 208 11.81 20.13 24.33
N LYS A 209 12.27 20.07 25.58
CA LYS A 209 13.00 18.90 26.10
C LYS A 209 12.14 17.63 26.11
N THR A 210 10.89 17.72 26.55
CA THR A 210 9.97 16.55 26.53
C THR A 210 9.65 16.09 25.10
N ASN A 211 9.50 17.03 24.16
CA ASN A 211 9.24 16.73 22.75
C ASN A 211 10.47 16.07 22.08
N ILE A 212 11.69 16.52 22.39
CA ILE A 212 12.93 15.85 21.97
C ILE A 212 12.97 14.41 22.51
N GLN A 213 12.67 14.18 23.79
CA GLN A 213 12.65 12.83 24.38
C GLN A 213 11.58 11.93 23.75
N ALA A 214 10.39 12.47 23.45
CA ALA A 214 9.33 11.75 22.74
C ALA A 214 9.75 11.40 21.30
N SER A 215 10.41 12.32 20.60
CA SER A 215 10.95 12.12 19.24
C SER A 215 12.07 11.07 19.22
N GLU A 216 12.94 11.04 20.25
CA GLU A 216 13.94 9.98 20.43
C GLU A 216 13.28 8.61 20.67
N GLY A 217 12.24 8.55 21.51
CA GLY A 217 11.44 7.33 21.73
C GLY A 217 10.80 6.81 20.43
N LEU A 218 10.07 7.66 19.71
CA LEU A 218 9.46 7.32 18.43
C LEU A 218 10.50 6.87 17.39
N LYS A 219 11.69 7.48 17.38
CA LYS A 219 12.79 7.05 16.51
C LYS A 219 13.26 5.63 16.84
N THR A 220 13.40 5.28 18.12
CA THR A 220 13.77 3.90 18.50
C THR A 220 12.67 2.89 18.12
N GLU A 221 11.39 3.25 18.25
CA GLU A 221 10.28 2.40 17.82
C GLU A 221 10.26 2.21 16.29
N ILE A 222 10.54 3.27 15.51
CA ILE A 222 10.69 3.19 14.05
C ILE A 222 11.85 2.25 13.66
N ASP A 223 13.00 2.35 14.33
CA ASP A 223 14.16 1.49 14.06
C ASP A 223 13.85 0.00 14.41
N ASP A 224 13.13 -0.27 15.50
CA ASP A 224 12.67 -1.61 15.89
C ASP A 224 11.61 -2.18 14.92
N LEU A 225 10.65 -1.35 14.49
CA LEU A 225 9.65 -1.74 13.49
C LEU A 225 10.30 -2.02 12.14
N LYS A 226 11.28 -1.21 11.73
CA LYS A 226 12.06 -1.43 10.51
C LYS A 226 12.83 -2.74 10.58
N LYS A 227 13.48 -3.04 11.70
CA LYS A 227 14.16 -4.34 11.90
C LYS A 227 13.18 -5.52 11.78
N LYS A 228 12.01 -5.44 12.42
CA LYS A 228 10.95 -6.47 12.31
C LYS A 228 10.44 -6.63 10.87
N HIS A 229 10.30 -5.52 10.14
CA HIS A 229 9.95 -5.51 8.73
C HIS A 229 11.02 -6.21 7.87
N ASP A 230 12.29 -5.88 8.07
CA ASP A 230 13.40 -6.47 7.30
C ASP A 230 13.57 -7.98 7.61
N GLU A 231 13.34 -8.39 8.86
CA GLU A 231 13.23 -9.81 9.25
C GLU A 231 12.03 -10.52 8.61
N ALA A 232 10.88 -9.85 8.47
CA ALA A 232 9.70 -10.39 7.81
C ALA A 232 9.88 -10.50 6.29
N ALA A 233 10.44 -9.47 5.64
CA ALA A 233 10.78 -9.48 4.23
C ALA A 233 11.79 -10.60 3.89
N SER A 234 12.79 -10.81 4.75
CA SER A 234 13.76 -11.91 4.60
C SER A 234 13.08 -13.29 4.68
N LYS A 235 12.07 -13.46 5.54
CA LYS A 235 11.27 -14.70 5.62
C LYS A 235 10.37 -14.89 4.40
N VAL A 236 9.78 -13.82 3.86
CA VAL A 236 9.00 -13.88 2.61
C VAL A 236 9.89 -14.33 1.44
N LEU A 237 11.06 -13.72 1.26
CA LEU A 237 12.01 -14.13 0.22
C LEU A 237 12.45 -15.60 0.34
N GLN A 238 12.68 -16.09 1.57
CA GLN A 238 12.99 -17.51 1.78
C GLN A 238 11.82 -18.43 1.41
N LEU A 239 10.58 -18.04 1.75
CA LEU A 239 9.38 -18.81 1.38
C LEU A 239 9.12 -18.77 -0.12
N GLU A 240 9.41 -17.67 -0.80
CA GLU A 240 9.35 -17.56 -2.27
C GLU A 240 10.37 -18.51 -2.93
N GLU A 241 11.61 -18.56 -2.45
CA GLU A 241 12.62 -19.51 -2.91
C GLU A 241 12.17 -20.97 -2.65
N ASP A 242 11.69 -21.27 -1.44
CA ASP A 242 11.20 -22.62 -1.08
C ASP A 242 10.04 -23.04 -1.99
N ILE A 243 9.06 -22.15 -2.24
CA ILE A 243 7.95 -22.38 -3.17
C ILE A 243 8.46 -22.60 -4.59
N MET A 244 9.44 -21.81 -5.07
CA MET A 244 10.06 -22.03 -6.37
C MET A 244 10.73 -23.40 -6.48
N THR A 245 11.50 -23.83 -5.46
CA THR A 245 12.15 -25.16 -5.50
C THR A 245 11.15 -26.31 -5.42
N VAL A 246 10.08 -26.17 -4.64
CA VAL A 246 9.00 -27.17 -4.55
C VAL A 246 8.23 -27.25 -5.87
N THR A 247 7.90 -26.10 -6.49
CA THR A 247 7.23 -26.03 -7.79
C THR A 247 8.08 -26.67 -8.89
N GLN A 248 9.39 -26.37 -8.92
CA GLN A 248 10.31 -26.99 -9.87
C GLN A 248 10.43 -28.52 -9.69
N LYS A 249 10.44 -29.00 -8.44
CA LYS A 249 10.40 -30.45 -8.13
C LYS A 249 9.08 -31.09 -8.55
N ALA A 250 7.95 -30.40 -8.39
CA ALA A 250 6.64 -30.87 -8.83
C ALA A 250 6.59 -31.02 -10.36
N ILE A 251 7.03 -30.00 -11.10
CA ILE A 251 7.13 -30.05 -12.59
C ILE A 251 8.05 -31.19 -13.04
N ALA A 252 9.20 -31.40 -12.38
CA ALA A 252 10.09 -32.51 -12.69
C ALA A 252 9.44 -33.89 -12.44
N LYS A 253 8.56 -34.00 -11.43
CA LYS A 253 7.83 -35.24 -11.15
C LYS A 253 6.63 -35.45 -12.07
N GLU A 254 5.92 -34.40 -12.46
CA GLU A 254 4.85 -34.43 -13.46
C GLU A 254 5.39 -34.94 -14.81
N THR A 255 6.52 -34.38 -15.27
CA THR A 255 7.18 -34.76 -16.53
C THR A 255 7.77 -36.19 -16.50
N GLU A 256 8.31 -36.64 -15.37
CA GLU A 256 8.70 -38.04 -15.17
C GLU A 256 7.49 -38.98 -15.24
N LEU A 257 6.39 -38.59 -14.60
CA LEU A 257 5.13 -39.35 -14.56
C LEU A 257 4.47 -39.43 -15.95
N ASP A 258 4.50 -38.36 -16.75
CA ASP A 258 4.04 -38.40 -18.14
C ASP A 258 4.93 -39.27 -19.04
N SER A 259 6.26 -39.25 -18.85
CA SER A 259 7.16 -40.20 -19.52
C SER A 259 6.83 -41.65 -19.17
N LEU A 260 6.44 -41.93 -17.92
CA LEU A 260 5.98 -43.25 -17.49
C LEU A 260 4.59 -43.60 -18.07
N LYS A 261 3.64 -42.66 -18.15
CA LYS A 261 2.35 -42.85 -18.84
C LYS A 261 2.56 -43.25 -20.29
N ASP A 262 3.45 -42.57 -21.02
CA ASP A 262 3.69 -42.86 -22.44
C ASP A 262 4.42 -44.18 -22.68
N LYS A 263 5.36 -44.55 -21.80
CA LYS A 263 5.94 -45.90 -21.77
C LYS A 263 4.87 -46.96 -21.52
N LEU A 264 3.96 -46.71 -20.57
CA LEU A 264 2.85 -47.61 -20.26
C LEU A 264 1.90 -47.78 -21.47
N LYS A 265 1.50 -46.68 -22.13
CA LYS A 265 0.71 -46.74 -23.38
C LYS A 265 1.40 -47.59 -24.46
N LYS A 266 2.71 -47.43 -24.65
CA LYS A 266 3.49 -48.22 -25.61
C LYS A 266 3.49 -49.71 -25.26
N VAL A 267 3.69 -50.07 -23.99
CA VAL A 267 3.65 -51.46 -23.52
C VAL A 267 2.24 -52.06 -23.63
N VAL A 268 1.19 -51.26 -23.42
CA VAL A 268 -0.21 -51.69 -23.65
C VAL A 268 -0.45 -51.99 -25.13
N LEU A 269 -0.02 -51.12 -26.06
CA LEU A 269 -0.13 -51.36 -27.50
C LEU A 269 0.69 -52.59 -27.94
N GLU A 270 1.90 -52.77 -27.42
CA GLU A 270 2.72 -53.96 -27.67
C GLU A 270 2.04 -55.24 -27.15
N LYS A 271 1.41 -55.17 -25.96
CA LYS A 271 0.61 -56.27 -25.41
C LYS A 271 -0.59 -56.60 -26.30
N GLU A 272 -1.37 -55.60 -26.71
CA GLU A 272 -2.55 -55.78 -27.59
C GLU A 272 -2.14 -56.37 -28.95
N GLN A 273 -1.00 -55.93 -29.50
CA GLN A 273 -0.43 -56.48 -30.73
C GLN A 273 -0.01 -57.95 -30.55
N LEU A 274 0.65 -58.29 -29.44
CA LEU A 274 1.01 -59.68 -29.12
C LEU A 274 -0.22 -60.55 -28.86
N GLU A 275 -1.26 -60.05 -28.19
CA GLU A 275 -2.54 -60.75 -28.00
C GLU A 275 -3.25 -61.01 -29.34
N CYS A 276 -3.18 -60.06 -30.29
CA CYS A 276 -3.68 -60.23 -31.64
C CYS A 276 -2.91 -61.33 -32.41
N VAL A 277 -1.57 -61.30 -32.38
CA VAL A 277 -0.73 -62.35 -33.01
C VAL A 277 -0.98 -63.72 -32.37
N LEU A 278 -1.12 -63.79 -31.04
CA LEU A 278 -1.41 -65.04 -30.34
C LEU A 278 -2.82 -65.56 -30.67
N LYS A 279 -3.78 -64.66 -30.97
CA LYS A 279 -5.10 -65.03 -31.48
C LYS A 279 -5.03 -65.59 -32.90
N THR A 280 -4.29 -64.94 -33.83
CA THR A 280 -4.13 -65.45 -35.21
C THR A 280 -3.41 -66.79 -35.24
N GLU A 281 -2.30 -66.94 -34.53
CA GLU A 281 -1.58 -68.22 -34.36
C GLU A 281 -2.47 -69.33 -33.79
N LYS A 282 -3.38 -68.98 -32.87
CA LYS A 282 -4.34 -69.94 -32.30
C LYS A 282 -5.39 -70.36 -33.34
N ASP A 283 -5.89 -69.43 -34.13
CA ASP A 283 -6.90 -69.71 -35.17
C ASP A 283 -6.28 -70.50 -36.34
N GLU A 284 -5.06 -70.15 -36.76
CA GLU A 284 -4.25 -70.94 -37.71
C GLU A 284 -3.98 -72.35 -37.17
N LYS A 285 -3.67 -72.49 -35.88
CA LYS A 285 -3.49 -73.81 -35.25
C LYS A 285 -4.77 -74.66 -35.21
N GLU A 286 -5.95 -74.06 -35.04
CA GLU A 286 -7.21 -74.80 -35.19
C GLU A 286 -7.45 -75.19 -36.65
N LEU A 287 -7.16 -74.29 -37.61
CA LEU A 287 -7.22 -74.60 -39.05
C LEU A 287 -6.29 -75.80 -39.40
N TYR A 288 -5.04 -75.79 -38.94
CA TYR A 288 -4.11 -76.89 -39.14
C TYR A 288 -4.55 -78.21 -38.48
N LYS A 289 -5.28 -78.17 -37.36
CA LYS A 289 -5.89 -79.38 -36.78
C LYS A 289 -7.03 -79.90 -37.65
N GLU A 290 -7.84 -79.01 -38.22
CA GLU A 290 -8.95 -79.37 -39.10
C GLU A 290 -8.42 -79.97 -40.40
N ASP A 291 -7.42 -79.34 -41.04
CA ASP A 291 -6.68 -79.91 -42.17
C ASP A 291 -6.06 -81.28 -41.83
N ALA A 292 -5.41 -81.41 -40.66
CA ALA A 292 -4.86 -82.69 -40.22
C ALA A 292 -5.96 -83.76 -39.96
N SER A 293 -7.17 -83.36 -39.59
CA SER A 293 -8.33 -84.24 -39.45
C SER A 293 -8.87 -84.66 -40.82
N ILE A 294 -8.97 -83.72 -41.77
CA ILE A 294 -9.36 -83.98 -43.16
C ILE A 294 -8.36 -84.93 -43.83
N LEU A 295 -7.05 -84.70 -43.66
CA LEU A 295 -5.99 -85.57 -44.20
C LEU A 295 -6.02 -86.96 -43.59
N LYS A 296 -6.28 -87.10 -42.27
CA LYS A 296 -6.49 -88.42 -41.64
C LYS A 296 -7.71 -89.15 -42.20
N GLU A 297 -8.80 -88.42 -42.45
CA GLU A 297 -10.02 -88.99 -43.04
C GLU A 297 -9.81 -89.38 -44.52
N GLN A 298 -9.03 -88.62 -45.29
CA GLN A 298 -8.62 -88.98 -46.65
C GLN A 298 -7.68 -90.20 -46.65
N LEU A 299 -6.73 -90.27 -45.70
CA LEU A 299 -5.85 -91.43 -45.52
C LEU A 299 -6.69 -92.69 -45.24
N ARG A 300 -7.62 -92.63 -44.29
CA ARG A 300 -8.55 -93.74 -43.97
C ARG A 300 -9.32 -94.21 -45.20
N LYS A 301 -9.87 -93.28 -45.99
CA LYS A 301 -10.57 -93.61 -47.25
C LYS A 301 -9.66 -94.27 -48.29
N ALA A 302 -8.41 -93.82 -48.39
CA ALA A 302 -7.43 -94.42 -49.29
C ALA A 302 -6.99 -95.82 -48.81
N GLU A 303 -6.83 -96.02 -47.50
CA GLU A 303 -6.57 -97.31 -46.87
C GLU A 303 -7.73 -98.29 -47.11
N ASP A 304 -8.98 -97.85 -46.88
CA ASP A 304 -10.19 -98.64 -47.18
C ASP A 304 -10.27 -99.02 -48.66
N GLN A 305 -9.97 -98.08 -49.58
CA GLN A 305 -9.95 -98.34 -51.02
C GLN A 305 -8.84 -99.31 -51.45
N ILE A 306 -7.65 -99.21 -50.85
CA ILE A 306 -6.55 -100.16 -51.05
C ILE A 306 -6.94 -101.54 -50.50
N GLN A 307 -7.61 -101.60 -49.35
CA GLN A 307 -8.08 -102.85 -48.76
C GLN A 307 -9.17 -103.51 -49.62
N ALA A 308 -10.10 -102.74 -50.18
CA ALA A 308 -11.10 -103.21 -51.14
C ALA A 308 -10.44 -103.75 -52.41
N SER A 309 -9.55 -102.96 -53.04
CA SER A 309 -8.82 -103.39 -54.25
C SER A 309 -7.93 -104.62 -53.99
N LYS A 310 -7.38 -104.76 -52.77
CA LYS A 310 -6.64 -105.96 -52.35
C LYS A 310 -7.56 -107.17 -52.20
N GLN A 311 -8.79 -107.01 -51.71
CA GLN A 311 -9.79 -108.09 -51.67
C GLN A 311 -10.22 -108.49 -53.08
N GLU A 312 -10.47 -107.52 -53.98
CA GLU A 312 -10.74 -107.77 -55.40
C GLU A 312 -9.57 -108.53 -56.05
N ALA A 313 -8.33 -108.10 -55.85
CA ALA A 313 -7.15 -108.78 -56.38
C ALA A 313 -7.01 -110.23 -55.84
N VAL A 314 -7.39 -110.50 -54.59
CA VAL A 314 -7.44 -111.85 -54.02
C VAL A 314 -8.56 -112.69 -54.66
N LEU A 315 -9.74 -112.11 -54.91
CA LEU A 315 -10.82 -112.78 -55.64
C LEU A 315 -10.41 -113.11 -57.08
N MET A 316 -9.87 -112.14 -57.81
CA MET A 316 -9.35 -112.32 -59.18
C MET A 316 -8.22 -113.36 -59.20
N SER A 317 -7.33 -113.36 -58.21
CA SER A 317 -6.27 -114.38 -58.09
C SER A 317 -6.82 -115.78 -57.80
N LYS A 318 -7.95 -115.88 -57.07
CA LYS A 318 -8.64 -117.15 -56.84
C LYS A 318 -9.34 -117.62 -58.11
N GLU A 319 -10.06 -116.75 -58.83
CA GLU A 319 -10.67 -117.07 -60.12
C GLU A 319 -9.63 -117.51 -61.15
N LEU A 320 -8.46 -116.85 -61.20
CA LEU A 320 -7.31 -117.29 -61.99
C LEU A 320 -6.80 -118.67 -61.57
N SER A 321 -6.70 -118.94 -60.26
CA SER A 321 -6.33 -120.27 -59.76
C SER A 321 -7.35 -121.35 -60.13
N ASP A 322 -8.65 -121.05 -60.03
CA ASP A 322 -9.73 -121.98 -60.37
C ASP A 322 -9.76 -122.23 -61.89
N ALA A 323 -9.51 -121.20 -62.72
CA ALA A 323 -9.35 -121.35 -64.17
C ALA A 323 -8.10 -122.18 -64.54
N VAL A 324 -6.98 -122.01 -63.84
CA VAL A 324 -5.78 -122.85 -64.00
C VAL A 324 -6.07 -124.30 -63.58
N ASN A 325 -6.78 -124.53 -62.48
CA ASN A 325 -7.19 -125.85 -62.04
C ASN A 325 -8.10 -126.54 -63.09
N VAL A 326 -9.05 -125.81 -63.69
CA VAL A 326 -9.90 -126.32 -64.79
C VAL A 326 -9.08 -126.62 -66.05
N ARG A 327 -8.11 -125.75 -66.41
CA ARG A 327 -7.18 -126.00 -67.53
C ARG A 327 -6.35 -127.26 -67.29
N ASP A 328 -5.81 -127.44 -66.09
CA ASP A 328 -4.94 -128.57 -65.78
C ASP A 328 -5.73 -129.87 -65.69
N LYS A 329 -6.98 -129.82 -65.19
CA LYS A 329 -7.92 -130.94 -65.22
C LYS A 329 -8.29 -131.33 -66.66
N THR A 330 -8.65 -130.37 -67.51
CA THR A 330 -8.99 -130.64 -68.92
C THR A 330 -7.79 -131.14 -69.73
N MET A 331 -6.57 -130.66 -69.44
CA MET A 331 -5.33 -131.21 -70.00
C MET A 331 -5.07 -132.66 -69.55
N ALA A 332 -5.32 -133.00 -68.29
CA ALA A 332 -5.19 -134.37 -67.77
C ALA A 332 -6.25 -135.32 -68.38
N ASP A 333 -7.49 -134.85 -68.56
CA ASP A 333 -8.56 -135.62 -69.19
C ASP A 333 -8.27 -135.84 -70.69
N LEU A 334 -7.73 -134.84 -71.38
CA LEU A 334 -7.28 -134.95 -72.77
C LEU A 334 -6.06 -135.88 -72.92
N HIS A 335 -5.16 -135.93 -71.94
CA HIS A 335 -4.08 -136.92 -71.90
C HIS A 335 -4.61 -138.35 -71.70
N SER A 336 -5.60 -138.53 -70.83
CA SER A 336 -6.29 -139.81 -70.63
C SER A 336 -6.99 -140.28 -71.91
N ALA A 337 -7.72 -139.39 -72.60
CA ALA A 337 -8.38 -139.68 -73.88
C ALA A 337 -7.38 -140.04 -75.01
N ARG A 338 -6.16 -139.48 -74.99
CA ARG A 338 -5.08 -139.88 -75.91
C ARG A 338 -4.55 -141.30 -75.60
N LEU A 339 -4.40 -141.65 -74.33
CA LEU A 339 -4.02 -143.01 -73.92
C LEU A 339 -5.09 -144.04 -74.30
N GLU A 340 -6.37 -143.72 -74.15
CA GLU A 340 -7.46 -144.58 -74.63
C GLU A 340 -7.47 -144.71 -76.16
N ASN A 341 -7.20 -143.63 -76.91
CA ASN A 341 -7.05 -143.70 -78.36
C ASN A 341 -5.90 -144.62 -78.79
N GLU A 342 -4.72 -144.52 -78.17
CA GLU A 342 -3.61 -145.46 -78.48
C GLU A 342 -3.94 -146.90 -78.06
N LYS A 343 -4.70 -147.11 -76.97
CA LYS A 343 -5.19 -148.44 -76.59
C LYS A 343 -6.15 -149.04 -77.63
N LEU A 344 -7.11 -148.26 -78.12
CA LEU A 344 -8.03 -148.66 -79.20
C LEU A 344 -7.28 -148.92 -80.51
N LYS A 345 -6.26 -148.12 -80.81
CA LYS A 345 -5.42 -148.24 -82.01
C LYS A 345 -4.53 -149.49 -81.98
N ASN A 346 -4.04 -149.91 -80.81
CA ASN A 346 -3.36 -151.19 -80.63
C ASN A 346 -4.34 -152.37 -80.77
N GLN A 347 -5.54 -152.29 -80.20
CA GLN A 347 -6.59 -153.30 -80.42
C GLN A 347 -6.98 -153.44 -81.91
N LEU A 348 -6.99 -152.34 -82.66
CA LEU A 348 -7.18 -152.34 -84.11
C LEU A 348 -6.01 -153.00 -84.84
N ALA A 349 -4.77 -152.79 -84.39
CA ALA A 349 -3.58 -153.44 -84.96
C ALA A 349 -3.56 -154.96 -84.71
N ASP A 350 -3.95 -155.41 -83.51
CA ASP A 350 -4.02 -156.84 -83.16
C ASP A 350 -5.11 -157.56 -83.99
N ALA A 351 -6.28 -156.93 -84.18
CA ALA A 351 -7.32 -157.45 -85.06
C ALA A 351 -6.87 -157.59 -86.53
N VAL A 352 -6.00 -156.69 -87.01
CA VAL A 352 -5.40 -156.74 -88.36
C VAL A 352 -4.28 -157.78 -88.46
N ALA A 353 -3.65 -158.18 -87.35
CA ALA A 353 -2.64 -159.23 -87.31
C ALA A 353 -3.24 -160.64 -87.40
N GLU A 354 -4.34 -160.92 -86.69
CA GLU A 354 -5.06 -162.20 -86.77
C GLU A 354 -5.67 -162.45 -88.16
N LEU A 355 -6.24 -161.41 -88.80
CA LEU A 355 -6.86 -161.51 -90.12
C LEU A 355 -5.87 -161.82 -91.28
N LYS A 356 -4.57 -161.94 -91.03
CA LYS A 356 -3.55 -162.27 -92.05
C LYS A 356 -3.07 -163.72 -92.05
N LYS A 357 -3.56 -164.59 -91.14
CA LYS A 357 -2.96 -165.92 -90.92
C LYS A 357 -3.75 -167.11 -91.51
N ILE A 358 -5.01 -166.94 -91.90
CA ILE A 358 -5.84 -168.00 -92.51
C ILE A 358 -6.70 -167.47 -93.67
N THR A 359 -6.11 -167.30 -94.86
CA THR A 359 -6.70 -167.73 -96.16
C THR A 359 -5.74 -167.48 -97.32
N ALA A 360 -5.65 -168.45 -98.23
CA ALA A 360 -4.99 -168.31 -99.52
C ALA A 360 -5.77 -169.12 -100.56
N LEU A 361 -6.00 -168.54 -101.75
CA LEU A 361 -6.76 -169.10 -102.89
C LEU A 361 -8.27 -169.23 -102.60
N LYS A 362 -9.20 -168.91 -103.52
CA LYS A 362 -9.07 -168.67 -104.97
C LYS A 362 -10.13 -167.66 -105.47
N ASN A 363 -9.86 -167.03 -106.61
CA ASN A 363 -10.72 -166.08 -107.31
C ASN A 363 -12.09 -166.70 -107.72
N GLU A 364 -13.16 -165.91 -107.73
CA GLU A 364 -13.81 -165.41 -108.97
C GLU A 364 -15.01 -164.48 -108.67
N GLN A 365 -15.45 -163.77 -109.73
CA GLN A 365 -16.76 -163.13 -109.94
C GLN A 365 -16.99 -161.63 -109.61
N GLU A 366 -17.23 -160.86 -110.70
CA GLU A 366 -18.08 -159.66 -110.87
C GLU A 366 -17.77 -158.35 -110.08
N ALA A 367 -17.91 -157.14 -110.64
CA ALA A 367 -18.25 -156.70 -112.01
C ALA A 367 -17.79 -155.25 -112.32
N SER A 368 -17.80 -154.90 -113.61
CA SER A 368 -17.77 -153.54 -114.21
C SER A 368 -16.51 -152.69 -114.00
N ASN A 369 -15.62 -152.52 -114.98
CA ASN A 369 -15.74 -151.80 -116.28
C ASN A 369 -15.80 -150.26 -116.22
N THR A 370 -14.82 -149.66 -116.91
CA THR A 370 -14.93 -148.51 -117.84
C THR A 370 -15.45 -147.16 -117.33
N VAL A 371 -15.35 -146.83 -116.04
CA VAL A 371 -15.76 -145.48 -115.56
C VAL A 371 -14.65 -144.71 -114.82
N GLU A 372 -13.90 -145.29 -113.88
CA GLU A 372 -13.01 -144.45 -113.04
C GLU A 372 -11.77 -143.88 -113.77
N GLN A 373 -11.22 -144.60 -114.76
CA GLN A 373 -10.07 -144.12 -115.53
C GLN A 373 -10.46 -143.22 -116.71
N GLU A 374 -11.72 -143.32 -117.17
CA GLU A 374 -12.36 -142.32 -118.03
C GLU A 374 -12.60 -141.05 -117.21
N LEU A 375 -13.22 -141.16 -116.02
CA LEU A 375 -13.46 -140.04 -115.09
C LEU A 375 -12.19 -139.29 -114.67
N ARG A 376 -11.02 -139.94 -114.57
CA ARG A 376 -9.76 -139.22 -114.31
C ARG A 376 -9.30 -138.39 -115.51
N ARG A 377 -9.59 -138.80 -116.75
CA ARG A 377 -9.39 -137.98 -117.95
C ARG A 377 -10.50 -136.96 -118.16
N GLU A 378 -11.76 -137.29 -117.86
CA GLU A 378 -12.87 -136.33 -117.87
C GLU A 378 -12.73 -135.28 -116.77
N VAL A 379 -12.15 -135.58 -115.60
CA VAL A 379 -11.86 -134.56 -114.57
C VAL A 379 -10.72 -133.64 -115.00
N GLU A 380 -9.77 -134.10 -115.82
CA GLU A 380 -8.76 -133.22 -116.42
C GLU A 380 -9.29 -132.44 -117.64
N ASP A 381 -10.14 -133.04 -118.48
CA ASP A 381 -10.87 -132.37 -119.57
C ASP A 381 -11.92 -131.37 -119.04
N LEU A 382 -12.59 -131.67 -117.91
CA LEU A 382 -13.48 -130.76 -117.20
C LEU A 382 -12.70 -129.66 -116.48
N LYS A 383 -11.51 -129.92 -115.93
CA LYS A 383 -10.60 -128.85 -115.47
C LYS A 383 -10.17 -127.95 -116.62
N LEU A 384 -9.88 -128.52 -117.80
CA LEU A 384 -9.53 -127.75 -118.99
C LEU A 384 -10.73 -126.95 -119.53
N ARG A 385 -11.95 -127.52 -119.52
CA ARG A 385 -13.19 -126.79 -119.85
C ARG A 385 -13.56 -125.73 -118.82
N LEU A 386 -13.36 -125.96 -117.52
CA LEU A 386 -13.53 -124.93 -116.49
C LEU A 386 -12.49 -123.81 -116.63
N GLN A 387 -11.25 -124.13 -117.00
CA GLN A 387 -10.23 -123.13 -117.30
C GLN A 387 -10.58 -122.31 -118.56
N MET A 388 -10.99 -122.97 -119.65
CA MET A 388 -11.45 -122.29 -120.87
C MET A 388 -12.73 -121.48 -120.62
N ALA A 389 -13.65 -121.95 -119.76
CA ALA A 389 -14.84 -121.20 -119.36
C ALA A 389 -14.49 -119.98 -118.49
N ALA A 390 -13.49 -120.09 -117.60
CA ALA A 390 -13.01 -118.97 -116.80
C ALA A 390 -12.34 -117.89 -117.67
N ASP A 391 -11.57 -118.29 -118.69
CA ASP A 391 -10.98 -117.34 -119.64
C ASP A 391 -12.01 -116.77 -120.62
N HIS A 392 -13.04 -117.53 -121.03
CA HIS A 392 -14.17 -117.01 -121.81
C HIS A 392 -15.08 -116.07 -120.99
N TYR A 393 -15.20 -116.25 -119.66
CA TYR A 393 -15.86 -115.28 -118.77
C TYR A 393 -15.05 -113.98 -118.66
N LYS A 394 -13.72 -114.09 -118.71
CA LYS A 394 -12.77 -112.95 -118.80
C LYS A 394 -12.91 -112.17 -120.12
N GLU A 395 -13.21 -112.86 -121.22
CA GLU A 395 -13.55 -112.21 -122.50
C GLU A 395 -14.95 -111.60 -122.48
N LYS A 396 -15.96 -112.30 -121.97
CA LYS A 396 -17.33 -111.77 -121.78
C LYS A 396 -17.36 -110.54 -120.87
N PHE A 397 -16.55 -110.47 -119.83
CA PHE A 397 -16.41 -109.27 -118.99
C PHE A 397 -15.82 -108.08 -119.77
N LYS A 398 -14.80 -108.32 -120.61
CA LYS A 398 -14.25 -107.31 -121.54
C LYS A 398 -15.26 -106.92 -122.63
N GLU A 399 -16.15 -107.82 -123.02
CA GLU A 399 -17.25 -107.57 -123.96
C GLU A 399 -18.36 -106.73 -123.33
N CYS A 400 -18.76 -107.01 -122.08
CA CYS A 400 -19.65 -106.14 -121.29
C CYS A 400 -19.05 -104.74 -121.08
N GLN A 401 -17.74 -104.62 -120.88
CA GLN A 401 -17.05 -103.33 -120.80
C GLN A 401 -17.02 -102.59 -122.16
N LYS A 402 -17.08 -103.30 -123.29
CA LYS A 402 -17.27 -102.72 -124.64
C LYS A 402 -18.74 -102.34 -124.89
N LEU A 403 -19.70 -103.11 -124.38
CA LEU A 403 -21.13 -102.83 -124.48
C LEU A 403 -21.53 -101.62 -123.62
N GLN A 404 -20.94 -101.43 -122.44
CA GLN A 404 -21.07 -100.19 -121.66
C GLN A 404 -20.59 -98.95 -122.45
N LYS A 405 -19.57 -99.11 -123.29
CA LYS A 405 -19.08 -98.08 -124.23
C LYS A 405 -19.90 -97.97 -125.53
N GLN A 406 -20.84 -98.88 -125.78
CA GLN A 406 -21.82 -98.78 -126.87
C GLN A 406 -23.16 -98.20 -126.37
N VAL A 407 -23.57 -98.43 -125.13
CA VAL A 407 -24.77 -97.80 -124.54
C VAL A 407 -24.64 -96.28 -124.50
N ASN A 408 -23.51 -95.75 -123.99
CA ASN A 408 -23.23 -94.30 -124.07
C ASN A 408 -23.14 -93.79 -125.53
N LYS A 409 -22.85 -94.67 -126.49
CA LYS A 409 -22.77 -94.36 -127.92
C LYS A 409 -24.15 -94.31 -128.60
N PHE A 410 -25.18 -94.90 -127.99
CA PHE A 410 -26.58 -94.74 -128.38
C PHE A 410 -27.24 -93.51 -127.72
N THR A 411 -26.73 -93.04 -126.58
CA THR A 411 -27.18 -91.75 -125.98
C THR A 411 -26.74 -90.54 -126.81
N GLU A 412 -25.64 -90.66 -127.56
CA GLU A 412 -25.05 -89.57 -128.38
C GLU A 412 -25.59 -89.47 -129.83
N GLN A 413 -26.67 -90.20 -130.19
CA GLN A 413 -27.27 -90.13 -131.54
C GLN A 413 -28.78 -89.82 -131.55
N ALA A 414 -29.23 -88.98 -130.62
CA ALA A 414 -30.56 -88.37 -130.64
C ALA A 414 -30.54 -86.84 -130.48
N LYS A 415 -29.75 -86.15 -131.34
CA LYS A 415 -29.85 -84.71 -131.72
C LYS A 415 -29.52 -83.72 -130.59
N ILE A 416 -28.53 -82.83 -130.70
CA ILE A 416 -28.18 -81.90 -131.80
C ILE A 416 -29.39 -81.08 -132.30
N ALA A 417 -29.76 -80.02 -131.55
CA ALA A 417 -30.12 -78.67 -132.03
C ALA A 417 -30.82 -77.83 -130.94
N GLY A 418 -30.54 -76.51 -130.87
CA GLY A 418 -31.25 -75.53 -130.01
C GLY A 418 -30.80 -75.52 -128.55
N HIS A 419 -29.91 -74.66 -128.05
CA HIS A 419 -29.75 -73.20 -128.18
C HIS A 419 -30.75 -72.36 -127.35
N GLN A 420 -30.16 -71.54 -126.47
CA GLN A 420 -30.65 -70.30 -125.86
C GLN A 420 -31.69 -70.27 -124.71
N GLN A 421 -31.26 -69.55 -123.65
CA GLN A 421 -31.99 -68.49 -122.90
C GLN A 421 -33.09 -68.92 -121.89
N LYS A 422 -33.24 -68.36 -120.68
CA LYS A 422 -32.66 -67.22 -119.92
C LYS A 422 -33.49 -67.08 -118.60
N MET A 423 -33.03 -66.25 -117.64
CA MET A 423 -33.80 -65.72 -116.47
C MET A 423 -34.08 -66.76 -115.34
N THR A 424 -34.24 -66.50 -114.03
CA THR A 424 -34.06 -65.36 -113.07
C THR A 424 -34.33 -65.92 -111.63
N ASP A 425 -33.94 -65.37 -110.47
CA ASP A 425 -33.13 -64.21 -110.04
C ASP A 425 -32.63 -64.43 -108.57
N ALA A 426 -31.96 -63.42 -107.98
CA ALA A 426 -31.72 -63.19 -106.53
C ALA A 426 -30.80 -64.16 -105.75
N SER A 427 -29.98 -63.74 -104.77
CA SER A 427 -29.52 -62.41 -104.27
C SER A 427 -28.30 -62.67 -103.34
N ASN A 428 -27.13 -62.02 -103.50
CA ASN A 428 -26.72 -60.73 -102.90
C ASN A 428 -26.76 -60.72 -101.33
N ILE A 429 -25.84 -60.09 -100.58
CA ILE A 429 -24.79 -59.10 -100.92
C ILE A 429 -23.61 -59.11 -99.90
N GLU A 430 -22.60 -58.26 -100.15
CA GLU A 430 -21.28 -58.20 -99.53
C GLU A 430 -21.03 -56.88 -98.75
N THR A 431 -19.94 -56.81 -97.94
CA THR A 431 -19.15 -55.59 -97.62
C THR A 431 -19.61 -54.55 -96.56
N ALA A 432 -18.98 -54.64 -95.38
CA ALA A 432 -18.22 -53.64 -94.58
C ALA A 432 -18.67 -52.17 -94.26
N THR A 433 -18.42 -51.82 -92.97
CA THR A 433 -17.93 -50.54 -92.37
C THR A 433 -18.87 -49.43 -91.85
N ALA A 434 -18.56 -49.01 -90.60
CA ALA A 434 -18.61 -47.65 -90.02
C ALA A 434 -19.89 -47.07 -89.34
N LEU A 435 -19.80 -47.01 -88.00
CA LEU A 435 -19.99 -45.82 -87.12
C LEU A 435 -21.38 -45.23 -86.73
N LEU A 436 -21.46 -44.92 -85.42
CA LEU A 436 -22.26 -43.92 -84.67
C LEU A 436 -23.67 -44.24 -84.07
N THR A 437 -23.70 -44.09 -82.74
CA THR A 437 -24.73 -43.48 -81.85
C THR A 437 -26.06 -44.16 -81.44
N ASP A 438 -26.19 -44.24 -80.10
CA ASP A 438 -27.35 -43.95 -79.22
C ASP A 438 -28.47 -44.98 -78.89
N LYS A 439 -28.58 -45.22 -77.56
CA LYS A 439 -29.80 -45.37 -76.70
C LYS A 439 -30.80 -46.56 -76.81
N LYS A 440 -30.80 -47.33 -75.69
CA LYS A 440 -31.93 -47.50 -74.72
C LYS A 440 -32.74 -48.84 -74.66
N LEU A 441 -32.24 -49.74 -73.82
CA LEU A 441 -32.91 -50.52 -72.71
C LEU A 441 -33.98 -51.61 -72.94
N SER A 442 -33.97 -52.56 -71.97
CA SER A 442 -34.89 -53.69 -71.65
C SER A 442 -34.65 -55.00 -72.44
N ALA A 443 -34.68 -56.21 -71.86
CA ALA A 443 -34.84 -56.66 -70.45
C ALA A 443 -34.04 -57.97 -70.16
N SER A 444 -33.95 -58.35 -68.86
CA SER A 444 -33.21 -59.50 -68.26
C SER A 444 -33.94 -60.87 -68.36
N PRO A 445 -33.51 -62.03 -67.77
CA PRO A 445 -32.49 -62.31 -66.72
C PRO A 445 -31.38 -63.32 -67.19
N VAL A 446 -30.47 -63.95 -66.40
CA VAL A 446 -30.27 -64.19 -64.94
C VAL A 446 -28.77 -64.08 -64.55
N SER A 447 -28.44 -64.05 -63.25
CA SER A 447 -27.10 -64.01 -62.62
C SER A 447 -26.43 -65.41 -62.40
N PRO A 448 -25.17 -65.49 -61.89
CA PRO A 448 -24.92 -65.42 -60.43
C PRO A 448 -23.79 -64.45 -60.00
N ILE A 449 -24.06 -63.56 -59.04
CA ILE A 449 -23.62 -63.59 -57.61
C ILE A 449 -22.19 -63.07 -57.36
N SER A 450 -22.11 -61.88 -56.75
CA SER A 450 -20.93 -61.28 -56.10
C SER A 450 -21.33 -60.75 -54.71
N PRO A 451 -20.50 -60.92 -53.66
CA PRO A 451 -20.90 -60.57 -52.30
C PRO A 451 -20.56 -59.11 -51.95
N ASP A 452 -21.48 -58.17 -52.23
CA ASP A 452 -21.26 -56.75 -51.89
C ASP A 452 -22.56 -56.02 -51.50
N ILE A 453 -23.15 -56.42 -50.36
CA ILE A 453 -24.35 -55.78 -49.76
C ILE A 453 -24.12 -55.37 -48.30
N VAL A 454 -23.07 -55.89 -47.63
CA VAL A 454 -22.71 -55.48 -46.25
C VAL A 454 -21.93 -54.15 -46.25
N SER A 455 -21.29 -53.79 -47.36
CA SER A 455 -20.43 -52.60 -47.46
C SER A 455 -21.20 -51.27 -47.50
N GLU A 456 -22.28 -51.17 -48.30
CA GLU A 456 -22.94 -49.88 -48.55
C GLU A 456 -23.66 -49.29 -47.31
N PHE A 457 -24.21 -50.13 -46.43
CA PHE A 457 -24.83 -49.66 -45.18
C PHE A 457 -23.77 -49.12 -44.22
N VAL A 458 -22.67 -49.84 -44.01
CA VAL A 458 -21.55 -49.42 -43.15
C VAL A 458 -20.91 -48.12 -43.69
N VAL A 459 -20.72 -48.01 -45.00
CA VAL A 459 -20.21 -46.77 -45.64
C VAL A 459 -21.21 -45.61 -45.49
N LYS A 460 -22.52 -45.83 -45.63
CA LYS A 460 -23.54 -44.78 -45.38
C LYS A 460 -23.67 -44.39 -43.91
N GLU A 461 -23.42 -45.29 -42.98
CA GLU A 461 -23.36 -45.02 -41.54
C GLU A 461 -22.11 -44.19 -41.23
N GLN A 462 -20.94 -44.62 -41.71
CA GLN A 462 -19.65 -43.96 -41.49
C GLN A 462 -19.58 -42.57 -42.15
N VAL A 463 -20.20 -42.38 -43.32
CA VAL A 463 -20.37 -41.05 -43.94
C VAL A 463 -21.34 -40.17 -43.14
N ARG A 464 -22.38 -40.73 -42.49
CA ARG A 464 -23.24 -39.96 -41.57
C ARG A 464 -22.49 -39.55 -40.30
N GLU A 465 -21.71 -40.47 -39.71
CA GLU A 465 -20.88 -40.18 -38.53
C GLU A 465 -19.82 -39.11 -38.85
N MET A 466 -19.14 -39.21 -40.00
CA MET A 466 -18.17 -38.21 -40.46
C MET A 466 -18.82 -36.83 -40.73
N ASN A 467 -20.03 -36.79 -41.33
CA ASN A 467 -20.75 -35.52 -41.52
C ASN A 467 -21.18 -34.90 -40.18
N LYS A 468 -21.57 -35.71 -39.20
CA LYS A 468 -21.86 -35.28 -37.83
C LYS A 468 -20.60 -34.76 -37.13
N GLU A 469 -19.47 -35.44 -37.24
CA GLU A 469 -18.19 -34.99 -36.70
C GLU A 469 -17.71 -33.68 -37.34
N ILE A 470 -17.91 -33.51 -38.66
CA ILE A 470 -17.64 -32.25 -39.38
C ILE A 470 -18.56 -31.13 -38.86
N ALA A 471 -19.85 -31.40 -38.66
CA ALA A 471 -20.79 -30.42 -38.11
C ALA A 471 -20.37 -29.99 -36.69
N GLU A 472 -20.07 -30.95 -35.81
CA GLU A 472 -19.57 -30.68 -34.44
C GLU A 472 -18.25 -29.91 -34.45
N LYS A 473 -17.30 -30.26 -35.32
CA LYS A 473 -16.03 -29.52 -35.47
C LYS A 473 -16.28 -28.10 -35.99
N THR A 474 -17.24 -27.91 -36.88
CA THR A 474 -17.61 -26.59 -37.40
C THR A 474 -18.29 -25.73 -36.33
N GLU A 475 -19.10 -26.32 -35.47
CA GLU A 475 -19.71 -25.65 -34.32
C GLU A 475 -18.69 -25.32 -33.23
N LYS A 476 -17.81 -26.27 -32.88
CA LYS A 476 -16.65 -26.04 -31.98
C LYS A 476 -15.75 -24.91 -32.51
N TYR A 477 -15.50 -24.85 -33.81
CA TYR A 477 -14.77 -23.76 -34.46
C TYR A 477 -15.50 -22.41 -34.34
N LYS A 478 -16.82 -22.36 -34.60
CA LYS A 478 -17.63 -21.14 -34.39
C LYS A 478 -17.57 -20.66 -32.93
N LYS A 479 -17.72 -21.57 -31.96
CA LYS A 479 -17.65 -21.26 -30.53
C LYS A 479 -16.27 -20.76 -30.10
N CYS A 480 -15.20 -21.39 -30.59
CA CYS A 480 -13.82 -20.93 -30.35
C CYS A 480 -13.54 -19.56 -30.98
N LYS A 481 -14.05 -19.31 -32.19
CA LYS A 481 -13.98 -18.00 -32.85
C LYS A 481 -14.73 -16.92 -32.09
N GLN A 482 -15.89 -17.24 -31.50
CA GLN A 482 -16.64 -16.30 -30.65
C GLN A 482 -15.87 -15.97 -29.37
N MET A 483 -15.39 -16.98 -28.63
CA MET A 483 -14.59 -16.74 -27.42
C MET A 483 -13.33 -15.89 -27.70
N LEU A 484 -12.67 -16.10 -28.84
CA LEU A 484 -11.53 -15.27 -29.26
C LEU A 484 -11.94 -13.81 -29.55
N ALA A 485 -13.13 -13.58 -30.10
CA ALA A 485 -13.66 -12.24 -30.32
C ALA A 485 -14.06 -11.55 -29.01
N ASP A 486 -14.70 -12.28 -28.09
CA ASP A 486 -15.08 -11.80 -26.77
C ASP A 486 -13.85 -11.44 -25.94
N GLU A 487 -12.81 -12.28 -25.95
CA GLU A 487 -11.55 -12.02 -25.24
C GLU A 487 -10.79 -10.84 -25.85
N LYS A 488 -10.80 -10.71 -27.20
CA LYS A 488 -10.25 -9.53 -27.87
C LYS A 488 -10.99 -8.24 -27.47
N MET A 489 -12.31 -8.31 -27.27
CA MET A 489 -13.10 -7.17 -26.79
C MET A 489 -12.73 -6.81 -25.34
N LYS A 490 -12.59 -7.79 -24.43
CA LYS A 490 -12.13 -7.54 -23.05
C LYS A 490 -10.74 -6.90 -23.02
N CYS A 491 -9.79 -7.41 -23.81
CA CYS A 491 -8.45 -6.82 -23.93
C CYS A 491 -8.50 -5.37 -24.44
N SER A 492 -9.46 -5.00 -25.30
CA SER A 492 -9.68 -3.62 -25.71
C SER A 492 -10.18 -2.76 -24.56
N VAL A 493 -11.14 -3.24 -23.77
CA VAL A 493 -11.67 -2.52 -22.59
C VAL A 493 -10.57 -2.28 -21.56
N TYR A 494 -9.75 -3.30 -21.25
CA TYR A 494 -8.63 -3.13 -20.32
C TYR A 494 -7.57 -2.14 -20.84
N ALA A 495 -7.33 -2.08 -22.16
CA ALA A 495 -6.45 -1.08 -22.76
C ALA A 495 -7.00 0.35 -22.60
N ASP A 496 -8.31 0.54 -22.79
CA ASP A 496 -8.99 1.83 -22.59
C ASP A 496 -9.02 2.25 -21.11
N GLU A 497 -9.15 1.30 -20.18
CA GLU A 497 -9.07 1.54 -18.73
C GLU A 497 -7.66 1.93 -18.29
N LEU A 498 -6.63 1.23 -18.79
CA LEU A 498 -5.22 1.61 -18.58
C LEU A 498 -4.93 3.01 -19.11
N ALA A 499 -5.40 3.35 -20.31
CA ALA A 499 -5.22 4.69 -20.88
C ALA A 499 -5.89 5.79 -20.03
N LYS A 500 -7.07 5.52 -19.45
CA LYS A 500 -7.74 6.44 -18.51
C LYS A 500 -6.97 6.58 -17.20
N LEU A 501 -6.43 5.49 -16.65
CA LEU A 501 -5.61 5.52 -15.44
C LEU A 501 -4.30 6.27 -15.66
N GLU A 502 -3.63 6.08 -16.80
CA GLU A 502 -2.44 6.86 -17.18
C GLU A 502 -2.74 8.35 -17.28
N LEU A 503 -3.91 8.74 -17.82
CA LEU A 503 -4.29 10.13 -17.96
C LEU A 503 -4.55 10.77 -16.59
N LYS A 504 -5.30 10.09 -15.71
CA LYS A 504 -5.48 10.51 -14.31
C LYS A 504 -4.16 10.62 -13.55
N TRP A 505 -3.23 9.68 -13.75
CA TRP A 505 -1.89 9.74 -13.16
C TRP A 505 -1.12 10.96 -13.64
N LYS A 506 -1.12 11.25 -14.95
CA LYS A 506 -0.48 12.44 -15.53
C LYS A 506 -1.09 13.75 -15.02
N GLU A 507 -2.39 13.79 -14.75
CA GLU A 507 -3.07 14.91 -14.10
C GLU A 507 -2.67 15.06 -12.63
N GLN A 508 -2.65 13.96 -11.87
CA GLN A 508 -2.20 13.98 -10.47
C GLN A 508 -0.74 14.43 -10.33
N VAL A 509 0.15 14.02 -11.25
CA VAL A 509 1.55 14.46 -11.28
C VAL A 509 1.63 15.98 -11.49
N LYS A 510 0.83 16.56 -12.40
CA LYS A 510 0.77 18.02 -12.61
C LYS A 510 0.26 18.76 -11.37
N ILE A 511 -0.75 18.23 -10.68
CA ILE A 511 -1.28 18.79 -9.43
C ILE A 511 -0.19 18.78 -8.36
N ASN A 512 0.50 17.64 -8.18
CA ASN A 512 1.60 17.51 -7.22
C ASN A 512 2.78 18.46 -7.54
N GLU A 513 3.10 18.66 -8.81
CA GLU A 513 4.13 19.63 -9.24
C GLU A 513 3.69 21.08 -8.96
N GLY A 514 2.41 21.41 -9.19
CA GLY A 514 1.83 22.70 -8.81
C GLY A 514 1.90 22.98 -7.31
N ILE A 515 1.51 22.01 -6.47
CA ILE A 515 1.61 22.10 -5.01
C ILE A 515 3.08 22.28 -4.57
N LYS A 516 4.00 21.55 -5.18
CA LYS A 516 5.44 21.67 -4.90
C LYS A 516 5.98 23.07 -5.22
N LEU A 517 5.54 23.69 -6.32
CA LEU A 517 5.88 25.07 -6.67
C LEU A 517 5.29 26.08 -5.69
N GLN A 518 4.05 25.88 -5.23
CA GLN A 518 3.42 26.73 -4.21
C GLN A 518 4.13 26.65 -2.86
N LEU A 519 4.54 25.44 -2.44
CA LEU A 519 5.32 25.23 -1.22
C LEU A 519 6.69 25.93 -1.30
N ALA A 520 7.39 25.83 -2.43
CA ALA A 520 8.67 26.53 -2.63
C ALA A 520 8.50 28.07 -2.58
N ALA A 521 7.46 28.61 -3.21
CA ALA A 521 7.16 30.04 -3.17
C ALA A 521 6.82 30.54 -1.75
N MET A 522 6.06 29.76 -0.98
CA MET A 522 5.80 30.02 0.44
C MET A 522 7.09 29.98 1.28
N GLU A 523 7.95 28.98 1.07
CA GLU A 523 9.23 28.84 1.78
C GLU A 523 10.14 30.05 1.53
N ASP A 524 10.25 30.52 0.28
CA ASP A 524 11.03 31.69 -0.07
C ASP A 524 10.42 32.99 0.51
N GLN A 525 9.09 33.11 0.55
CA GLN A 525 8.42 34.22 1.24
C GLN A 525 8.73 34.22 2.74
N TYR A 526 8.74 33.06 3.40
CA TYR A 526 9.14 32.94 4.81
C TYR A 526 10.62 33.31 5.02
N LYS A 527 11.54 32.89 4.14
CA LYS A 527 12.96 33.30 4.20
C LYS A 527 13.13 34.81 4.09
N VAL A 528 12.39 35.46 3.19
CA VAL A 528 12.41 36.94 3.04
C VAL A 528 11.90 37.62 4.30
N GLN A 529 10.79 37.15 4.89
CA GLN A 529 10.29 37.67 6.17
C GLN A 529 11.30 37.46 7.31
N LEU A 530 11.94 36.28 7.39
CA LEU A 530 12.95 35.99 8.41
C LEU A 530 14.14 36.95 8.30
N ALA A 531 14.67 37.15 7.09
CA ALA A 531 15.78 38.08 6.81
C ALA A 531 15.40 39.54 7.12
N GLU A 532 14.14 39.92 6.95
CA GLU A 532 13.63 41.24 7.36
C GLU A 532 13.53 41.38 8.87
N LYS A 533 13.01 40.38 9.59
CA LYS A 533 12.99 40.37 11.05
C LYS A 533 14.40 40.41 11.64
N GLU A 534 15.34 39.64 11.08
CA GLU A 534 16.76 39.72 11.45
C GLU A 534 17.36 41.12 11.24
N ARG A 535 17.06 41.76 10.10
CA ARG A 535 17.51 43.13 9.81
C ARG A 535 16.97 44.10 10.84
N ARG A 536 15.70 43.96 11.23
CA ARG A 536 15.04 44.78 12.25
C ARG A 536 15.63 44.55 13.64
N ILE A 537 15.97 43.31 13.99
CA ILE A 537 16.66 42.97 15.24
C ILE A 537 18.06 43.59 15.27
N LYS A 538 18.83 43.49 14.18
CA LYS A 538 20.16 44.12 14.05
C LYS A 538 20.08 45.65 14.18
N GLU A 539 19.10 46.28 13.52
CA GLU A 539 18.85 47.73 13.59
C GLU A 539 18.47 48.19 15.01
N LEU A 540 17.59 47.45 15.71
CA LEU A 540 17.24 47.72 17.10
C LEU A 540 18.42 47.49 18.06
N ALA A 541 19.24 46.45 17.84
CA ALA A 541 20.43 46.19 18.63
C ALA A 541 21.44 47.35 18.51
N SER A 542 21.69 47.85 17.30
CA SER A 542 22.55 49.02 17.10
C SER A 542 21.98 50.30 17.72
N GLN A 543 20.65 50.50 17.71
CA GLN A 543 20.03 51.62 18.45
C GLN A 543 20.24 51.50 19.96
N VAL A 544 20.07 50.31 20.53
CA VAL A 544 20.33 50.06 21.97
C VAL A 544 21.80 50.32 22.30
N GLU A 545 22.74 49.86 21.47
CA GLU A 545 24.19 50.05 21.65
C GLU A 545 24.60 51.54 21.62
N LEU A 546 23.99 52.32 20.72
CA LEU A 546 24.14 53.79 20.70
C LEU A 546 23.56 54.43 21.97
N PHE A 547 22.34 54.08 22.38
CA PHE A 547 21.72 54.61 23.60
C PHE A 547 22.50 54.23 24.88
N THR A 548 23.16 53.07 24.93
CA THR A 548 24.06 52.72 26.04
C THR A 548 25.33 53.57 26.01
N SER A 549 25.91 53.79 24.83
CA SER A 549 27.13 54.60 24.66
C SER A 549 26.90 56.07 25.05
N GLU A 550 25.77 56.66 24.67
CA GLU A 550 25.38 58.01 25.08
C GLU A 550 25.16 58.11 26.60
N LYS A 551 24.60 57.06 27.22
CA LYS A 551 24.43 57.00 28.69
C LYS A 551 25.74 56.90 29.47
N GLU A 552 26.80 56.34 28.88
CA GLU A 552 28.13 56.29 29.50
C GLU A 552 28.87 57.63 29.37
N LEU A 553 28.74 58.32 28.23
CA LEU A 553 29.24 59.70 28.04
C LEU A 553 28.51 60.75 28.90
N GLY A 554 27.28 60.45 29.35
CA GLY A 554 26.50 61.30 30.25
C GLY A 554 26.89 61.26 31.73
N ARG A 555 27.96 60.56 32.14
CA ARG A 555 28.34 60.39 33.56
C ARG A 555 29.77 60.85 33.89
N THR A 556 29.97 62.16 33.96
CA THR A 556 31.11 62.76 34.69
C THR A 556 30.67 64.02 35.47
N PRO A 557 31.12 64.23 36.71
CA PRO A 557 30.61 65.32 37.56
C PRO A 557 31.45 66.60 37.45
N GLY A 558 30.80 67.77 37.33
CA GLY A 558 31.48 69.07 37.41
C GLY A 558 30.59 70.28 37.10
N ASN A 559 30.36 71.14 38.09
CA ASN A 559 29.64 72.41 37.91
C ASN A 559 30.46 73.45 37.13
N GLN A 560 29.82 74.25 36.28
CA GLN A 560 30.14 75.68 36.12
C GLN A 560 28.97 76.48 35.50
N ALA A 561 29.01 77.81 35.66
CA ALA A 561 27.83 78.67 35.71
C ALA A 561 27.48 79.39 34.39
N GLY A 562 26.24 79.89 34.33
CA GLY A 562 25.58 80.34 33.12
C GLY A 562 26.07 81.64 32.47
N ARG A 563 25.52 81.90 31.27
CA ARG A 563 24.82 83.16 30.93
C ARG A 563 23.86 82.94 29.76
N MET A 564 22.88 83.85 29.66
CA MET A 564 21.78 83.84 28.69
C MET A 564 22.18 84.49 27.36
N MET A 565 21.52 84.10 26.25
CA MET A 565 20.91 85.09 25.35
C MET A 565 19.77 84.48 24.52
N GLU A 566 18.84 85.33 24.09
CA GLU A 566 17.60 84.96 23.39
C GLU A 566 17.82 84.57 21.91
N GLY A 567 16.89 83.80 21.37
CA GLY A 567 16.84 83.44 19.94
C GLY A 567 15.59 82.63 19.61
N GLN A 568 14.47 83.31 19.34
CA GLN A 568 13.24 82.66 18.85
C GLN A 568 13.48 81.98 17.49
N ILE A 569 12.79 80.86 17.21
CA ILE A 569 11.87 80.70 16.05
C ILE A 569 11.34 79.24 15.95
N SER A 570 10.01 79.13 15.84
CA SER A 570 9.23 78.03 15.25
C SER A 570 9.41 76.59 15.77
N GLN A 571 8.72 76.26 16.87
CA GLN A 571 8.12 74.92 16.97
C GLN A 571 6.90 74.85 16.02
N GLN A 572 6.92 73.92 15.07
CA GLN A 572 5.75 73.64 14.22
C GLN A 572 5.15 72.29 14.61
N THR A 573 3.97 72.36 15.20
CA THR A 573 3.15 71.20 15.58
C THR A 573 2.85 70.31 14.39
N LEU A 574 3.24 69.04 14.43
CA LEU A 574 2.63 67.99 13.63
C LEU A 574 1.91 67.00 14.55
N LEU A 575 0.59 67.14 14.58
CA LEU A 575 -0.33 66.18 15.16
C LEU A 575 -0.22 64.85 14.42
N PHE A 576 -0.01 63.76 15.15
CA PHE A 576 -0.53 62.47 14.70
C PHE A 576 -1.63 62.00 15.63
N ARG A 577 -2.83 61.90 15.07
CA ARG A 577 -4.08 61.60 15.76
C ARG A 577 -4.22 60.09 15.85
N ASN A 578 -4.27 59.54 17.07
CA ASN A 578 -4.67 58.15 17.28
C ASN A 578 -6.19 58.02 17.02
N PRO A 579 -6.64 57.20 16.06
CA PRO A 579 -8.07 56.94 15.87
C PRO A 579 -8.52 55.78 16.76
N TYR A 580 -9.66 55.95 17.43
CA TYR A 580 -10.39 54.97 18.25
C TYR A 580 -9.83 54.67 19.65
N SER A 581 -10.17 55.56 20.60
CA SER A 581 -10.35 55.22 22.01
C SER A 581 -11.33 56.21 22.65
N GLU A 582 -12.63 56.00 22.43
CA GLU A 582 -13.71 56.55 23.27
C GLU A 582 -15.06 55.95 22.83
N GLU A 583 -15.66 55.11 23.67
CA GLU A 583 -17.07 55.27 24.08
C GLU A 583 -17.29 54.54 25.42
N ASN A 584 -17.78 55.27 26.43
CA ASN A 584 -18.19 54.71 27.71
C ASN A 584 -19.73 54.66 27.77
N GLY A 585 -20.28 53.48 28.04
CA GLY A 585 -21.72 53.26 28.29
C GLY A 585 -21.93 52.39 29.54
N PRO A 586 -23.05 52.53 30.27
CA PRO A 586 -23.12 52.14 31.69
C PRO A 586 -23.32 50.65 31.95
N VAL A 587 -22.74 50.20 33.07
CA VAL A 587 -22.75 48.82 33.60
C VAL A 587 -24.09 48.48 34.29
N PRO A 588 -24.67 47.29 34.03
CA PRO A 588 -25.55 46.58 34.97
C PRO A 588 -24.75 45.57 35.81
N ALA A 589 -25.00 45.53 37.13
CA ALA A 589 -24.23 44.70 38.07
C ALA A 589 -24.86 43.32 38.35
N VAL A 590 -24.05 42.26 38.30
CA VAL A 590 -24.32 40.90 38.84
C VAL A 590 -22.98 40.21 39.22
N PRO A 591 -22.93 39.11 39.99
CA PRO A 591 -22.14 39.12 41.23
C PRO A 591 -20.90 38.22 41.24
N SER A 592 -20.11 38.36 42.31
CA SER A 592 -18.88 37.63 42.58
C SER A 592 -19.06 36.12 42.77
N ARG A 593 -18.59 35.32 41.81
CA ARG A 593 -18.09 33.95 42.07
C ARG A 593 -17.01 33.57 41.07
N LEU A 594 -15.82 33.25 41.57
CA LEU A 594 -14.71 32.72 40.77
C LEU A 594 -14.97 31.25 40.40
N PRO A 595 -14.91 30.86 39.11
CA PRO A 595 -14.71 29.47 38.73
C PRO A 595 -13.24 29.12 38.93
N VAL A 596 -12.96 28.13 39.76
CA VAL A 596 -11.62 27.52 39.85
C VAL A 596 -11.42 26.68 38.59
N LEU A 597 -10.53 27.11 37.69
CA LEU A 597 -10.10 26.31 36.54
C LEU A 597 -9.19 25.18 37.02
N GLN A 598 -9.77 23.99 37.14
CA GLN A 598 -9.06 22.75 37.48
C GLN A 598 -8.68 22.03 36.17
N TYR A 599 -7.48 22.31 35.64
CA TYR A 599 -6.94 21.54 34.52
C TYR A 599 -6.52 20.14 34.98
N GLY A 600 -7.36 19.14 34.71
CA GLY A 600 -7.02 17.72 34.79
C GLY A 600 -6.75 17.16 33.39
N ASN A 601 -5.61 16.52 33.19
CA ASN A 601 -5.27 15.83 31.94
C ASN A 601 -6.09 14.51 31.84
N PRO A 602 -6.91 14.28 30.79
CA PRO A 602 -7.70 13.06 30.65
C PRO A 602 -6.92 11.76 30.39
N TYR A 603 -5.60 11.83 30.17
CA TYR A 603 -4.78 10.70 29.72
C TYR A 603 -3.69 10.24 30.71
N ALA A 604 -3.84 10.53 32.01
CA ALA A 604 -2.90 10.05 33.03
C ALA A 604 -3.08 8.55 33.33
N ILE A 605 -2.32 7.70 32.65
CA ILE A 605 -2.26 6.25 32.93
C ILE A 605 -1.64 6.02 34.32
N GLN A 606 -2.35 5.25 35.15
CA GLN A 606 -2.02 5.01 36.55
C GLN A 606 -0.94 3.92 36.68
N GLU A 607 0.33 4.33 36.85
CA GLU A 607 1.40 3.39 37.17
C GLU A 607 1.18 2.69 38.52
N ARG A 608 1.47 1.39 38.56
CA ARG A 608 1.41 0.60 39.79
C ARG A 608 2.50 1.05 40.75
N ARG A 609 2.15 1.29 42.02
CA ARG A 609 3.13 1.33 43.10
C ARG A 609 3.16 -0.03 43.80
N ASP A 610 4.34 -0.63 43.83
CA ASP A 610 4.67 -1.80 44.65
C ASP A 610 5.04 -1.36 46.08
N GLY A 611 4.95 -2.26 47.07
CA GLY A 611 5.50 -2.06 48.42
C GLY A 611 4.50 -2.03 49.58
N ALA A 612 4.16 -3.23 50.07
CA ALA A 612 3.92 -3.64 51.47
C ALA A 612 3.17 -2.70 52.46
N ASP A 613 2.05 -3.19 53.02
CA ASP A 613 2.03 -3.72 54.40
C ASP A 613 0.69 -4.43 54.76
N GLY A 614 0.70 -5.26 55.80
CA GLY A 614 -0.52 -5.66 56.53
C GLY A 614 -1.18 -7.00 56.12
N ALA A 615 -1.01 -8.03 56.95
CA ALA A 615 -1.74 -9.29 56.85
C ALA A 615 -3.21 -9.15 57.30
N PHE A 616 -4.11 -9.97 56.74
CA PHE A 616 -4.97 -10.95 57.45
C PHE A 616 -6.05 -11.55 56.51
N ASN A 617 -5.92 -12.86 56.27
CA ASN A 617 -7.02 -13.82 56.03
C ASN A 617 -7.00 -14.79 57.24
N PRO A 618 -7.95 -15.74 57.43
CA PRO A 618 -9.12 -16.12 56.60
C PRO A 618 -10.44 -15.89 57.40
N ASP A 619 -11.62 -16.51 57.15
CA ASP A 619 -12.07 -17.55 56.20
C ASP A 619 -13.61 -17.43 56.00
N GLU A 620 -14.14 -17.91 54.87
CA GLU A 620 -15.17 -18.98 54.88
C GLU A 620 -15.42 -19.58 53.48
N ILE A 621 -15.57 -20.91 53.45
CA ILE A 621 -15.71 -21.73 52.24
C ILE A 621 -17.12 -22.31 52.17
N GLN A 622 -17.82 -22.20 51.03
CA GLN A 622 -18.52 -23.36 50.40
C GLN A 622 -19.18 -23.12 49.01
N ARG A 623 -18.52 -23.70 47.99
CA ARG A 623 -19.02 -24.38 46.77
C ARG A 623 -20.00 -23.71 45.74
N PRO A 624 -19.78 -23.95 44.43
CA PRO A 624 -20.69 -23.61 43.31
C PRO A 624 -21.47 -24.90 42.86
N PRO A 625 -22.06 -25.03 41.64
CA PRO A 625 -22.40 -24.06 40.57
C PRO A 625 -23.85 -24.18 40.01
N VAL A 626 -24.38 -23.16 39.31
CA VAL A 626 -25.31 -23.31 38.14
C VAL A 626 -25.09 -22.14 37.16
N ARG A 627 -25.48 -22.35 35.89
CA ARG A 627 -25.20 -21.56 34.68
C ARG A 627 -26.06 -20.28 34.47
N THR A 628 -25.54 -19.45 33.55
CA THR A 628 -26.23 -18.68 32.49
C THR A 628 -27.02 -17.39 32.79
N SER A 629 -26.42 -16.30 32.30
CA SER A 629 -26.95 -15.31 31.33
C SER A 629 -27.81 -14.11 31.76
N PHE A 630 -27.25 -12.95 31.40
CA PHE A 630 -27.87 -11.78 30.75
C PHE A 630 -28.58 -10.70 31.61
N TRP A 631 -28.15 -9.45 31.33
CA TRP A 631 -28.68 -8.11 31.67
C TRP A 631 -29.37 -7.87 33.03
N GLU A 632 -28.85 -6.89 33.77
CA GLU A 632 -29.68 -5.75 34.19
C GLU A 632 -28.80 -4.53 34.50
N LEU A 633 -29.03 -3.44 33.76
CA LEU A 633 -28.71 -2.08 34.15
C LEU A 633 -30.01 -1.30 33.94
N GLU A 634 -30.60 -0.85 35.05
CA GLU A 634 -31.78 0.01 35.12
C GLU A 634 -31.59 0.90 36.36
N ASP A 635 -32.05 2.15 36.41
CA ASP A 635 -32.42 3.06 35.33
C ASP A 635 -32.46 4.48 35.91
N ASP A 636 -32.51 5.53 35.07
CA ASP A 636 -33.34 6.71 35.35
C ASP A 636 -33.37 7.66 34.13
N VAL A 637 -34.28 7.38 33.18
CA VAL A 637 -34.64 8.30 32.09
C VAL A 637 -36.16 8.35 31.96
N VAL A 638 -36.75 9.55 32.08
CA VAL A 638 -38.20 9.75 31.93
C VAL A 638 -38.54 10.22 30.52
N CYS A 639 -39.49 9.52 29.89
CA CYS A 639 -39.88 9.70 28.49
C CYS A 639 -40.78 10.92 28.21
N SER A 640 -40.94 11.24 26.92
CA SER A 640 -42.18 11.84 26.37
C SER A 640 -42.38 11.43 24.90
N GLN A 641 -43.44 10.67 24.61
CA GLN A 641 -43.97 10.45 23.26
C GLN A 641 -45.12 11.43 22.95
N PRO A 642 -45.56 11.57 21.67
CA PRO A 642 -46.85 10.91 21.35
C PRO A 642 -47.05 10.38 19.91
N SER A 643 -47.61 9.16 19.84
CA SER A 643 -48.81 8.73 19.08
C SER A 643 -48.94 8.84 17.54
N ARG A 644 -49.26 7.70 16.92
CA ARG A 644 -49.88 7.53 15.58
C ARG A 644 -51.40 7.83 15.59
N ASN A 645 -52.00 8.19 14.45
CA ASN A 645 -53.15 7.48 13.82
C ASN A 645 -53.56 7.98 12.42
N LEU A 646 -54.48 7.24 11.77
CA LEU A 646 -54.86 7.28 10.34
C LEU A 646 -55.97 8.28 9.97
N SER A 647 -56.00 8.80 8.72
CA SER A 647 -57.17 8.83 7.78
C SER A 647 -57.00 9.77 6.55
N ARG A 648 -57.78 9.49 5.47
CA ARG A 648 -58.05 10.25 4.22
C ARG A 648 -59.61 10.30 4.06
N PRO A 649 -60.28 10.94 3.07
CA PRO A 649 -59.82 11.77 1.94
C PRO A 649 -60.68 13.03 1.57
N ASP A 650 -60.24 13.73 0.50
CA ASP A 650 -60.99 14.06 -0.74
C ASP A 650 -61.34 15.52 -1.12
N GLY A 651 -61.20 15.80 -2.44
CA GLY A 651 -61.72 16.95 -3.22
C GLY A 651 -61.22 18.39 -2.91
N LEU A 652 -61.36 19.40 -3.80
CA LEU A 652 -61.38 19.50 -5.27
C LEU A 652 -61.41 21.02 -5.65
N GLU A 653 -61.16 21.36 -6.93
CA GLU A 653 -61.49 22.65 -7.60
C GLU A 653 -60.66 23.93 -7.31
N ASP A 654 -59.82 24.27 -8.31
CA ASP A 654 -59.56 25.63 -8.88
C ASP A 654 -60.66 25.89 -9.96
N PRO A 655 -60.86 27.04 -10.66
CA PRO A 655 -59.84 28.02 -11.12
C PRO A 655 -60.29 29.51 -11.35
N GLU A 656 -59.49 30.26 -12.13
CA GLU A 656 -59.87 31.39 -13.04
C GLU A 656 -60.21 32.78 -12.43
N ASP A 657 -59.88 33.96 -13.02
CA ASP A 657 -59.10 34.27 -14.24
C ASP A 657 -58.64 35.76 -14.35
N SER A 658 -57.69 36.03 -15.26
CA SER A 658 -57.54 37.23 -16.12
C SER A 658 -57.09 38.64 -15.61
N ASN A 659 -55.98 39.15 -16.21
CA ASN A 659 -55.85 40.39 -17.03
C ASN A 659 -56.04 41.82 -16.41
N ASP A 660 -55.32 42.90 -16.77
CA ASP A 660 -54.22 43.21 -17.73
C ASP A 660 -53.39 44.42 -17.21
N ASP A 661 -52.15 44.62 -17.73
CA ASP A 661 -51.36 45.86 -18.02
C ASP A 661 -51.45 47.15 -17.13
N ASP A 662 -50.41 47.99 -16.90
CA ASP A 662 -49.15 48.23 -17.63
C ASP A 662 -48.08 48.96 -16.75
N ASN A 663 -46.81 48.93 -17.18
CA ASN A 663 -45.73 49.92 -16.93
C ASN A 663 -45.31 50.33 -15.49
N THR A 664 -44.22 49.74 -14.96
CA THR A 664 -42.87 50.40 -14.82
C THR A 664 -41.89 49.49 -14.05
N ALA A 665 -40.66 49.35 -14.54
CA ALA A 665 -39.61 48.41 -14.10
C ALA A 665 -38.76 48.89 -12.88
N PRO A 666 -37.82 48.07 -12.34
CA PRO A 666 -37.94 46.65 -12.02
C PRO A 666 -37.46 46.28 -10.58
N SER A 667 -38.24 45.41 -9.94
CA SER A 667 -37.86 44.28 -9.07
C SER A 667 -36.61 44.34 -8.16
N ALA A 668 -36.87 44.41 -6.85
CA ALA A 668 -36.15 43.58 -5.88
C ALA A 668 -36.75 42.14 -5.88
N PRO A 669 -35.98 41.09 -5.55
CA PRO A 669 -36.51 39.73 -5.44
C PRO A 669 -36.70 39.24 -3.99
N ASP A 670 -37.90 38.75 -3.73
CA ASP A 670 -38.33 37.71 -2.78
C ASP A 670 -39.32 36.81 -3.56
N PRO A 671 -39.73 35.59 -3.14
CA PRO A 671 -39.25 34.71 -2.05
C PRO A 671 -38.90 33.28 -2.54
N PRO A 672 -38.53 32.31 -1.67
CA PRO A 672 -38.28 30.92 -2.07
C PRO A 672 -39.50 29.98 -1.95
N SER A 673 -39.72 29.15 -2.97
CA SER A 673 -40.57 27.95 -3.01
C SER A 673 -40.27 27.22 -4.33
N LEU A 674 -40.31 25.89 -4.49
CA LEU A 674 -40.42 24.74 -3.60
C LEU A 674 -39.88 23.54 -4.42
N LEU A 675 -39.08 22.63 -3.84
CA LEU A 675 -38.87 21.31 -4.44
C LEU A 675 -39.03 20.23 -3.38
N LEU A 676 -39.96 19.31 -3.64
CA LEU A 676 -40.30 18.18 -2.80
C LEU A 676 -39.20 17.12 -2.84
N HIS A 677 -38.75 16.68 -1.67
CA HIS A 677 -38.31 15.29 -1.46
C HIS A 677 -38.82 14.77 -0.12
N GLU A 678 -39.09 13.46 -0.08
CA GLU A 678 -39.83 12.81 1.00
C GLU A 678 -38.94 12.45 2.20
N ARG A 679 -39.52 12.54 3.40
CA ARG A 679 -39.19 11.79 4.62
C ARG A 679 -37.71 11.50 4.95
N GLY A 680 -37.16 12.38 5.78
CA GLY A 680 -36.30 12.00 6.90
C GLY A 680 -36.78 12.74 8.15
N THR A 681 -36.82 12.08 9.32
CA THR A 681 -37.09 12.80 10.59
C THR A 681 -35.76 13.33 11.12
N GLY A 682 -35.36 14.51 10.63
CA GLY A 682 -34.10 15.15 11.00
C GLY A 682 -34.09 15.65 12.46
N PHE A 683 -32.89 15.69 13.05
CA PHE A 683 -32.69 16.19 14.41
C PHE A 683 -32.60 17.73 14.42
N CYS A 684 -33.65 18.41 14.86
CA CYS A 684 -33.56 19.86 15.11
C CYS A 684 -32.73 20.16 16.35
N PHE A 685 -31.58 20.81 16.18
CA PHE A 685 -30.83 21.41 17.28
C PHE A 685 -31.35 22.83 17.56
N ASP A 686 -31.72 23.12 18.81
CA ASP A 686 -32.15 24.45 19.20
C ASP A 686 -31.01 25.47 19.06
N SER A 687 -31.26 26.59 18.38
CA SER A 687 -30.24 27.60 18.08
C SER A 687 -29.95 28.57 19.24
N SER A 688 -30.23 28.16 20.49
CA SER A 688 -30.07 29.00 21.67
C SER A 688 -28.74 28.72 22.40
N PHE A 689 -27.81 29.68 22.29
CA PHE A 689 -26.61 29.84 23.11
C PHE A 689 -25.46 28.82 22.98
N ASP A 690 -25.01 28.51 21.75
CA ASP A 690 -23.64 28.03 21.55
C ASP A 690 -22.84 28.92 20.58
N VAL A 691 -21.70 29.43 21.04
CA VAL A 691 -20.87 30.41 20.29
C VAL A 691 -20.00 29.71 19.24
N HIS A 692 -19.80 28.39 19.37
CA HIS A 692 -19.04 27.59 18.42
C HIS A 692 -19.79 26.30 18.11
N LYS A 693 -20.22 26.14 16.86
CA LYS A 693 -20.84 24.88 16.40
C LYS A 693 -19.75 23.82 16.31
N LYS A 694 -19.70 22.90 17.27
CA LYS A 694 -18.73 21.80 17.31
C LYS A 694 -19.44 20.49 16.99
N CYS A 695 -18.92 19.74 16.01
CA CYS A 695 -19.45 18.41 15.70
C CYS A 695 -19.13 17.43 16.85
N PRO A 696 -20.12 16.75 17.45
CA PRO A 696 -19.89 15.83 18.56
C PRO A 696 -19.27 14.48 18.13
N LEU A 697 -19.17 14.22 16.83
CA LEU A 697 -18.74 12.92 16.27
C LEU A 697 -17.32 12.94 15.69
N CYS A 698 -16.78 14.11 15.33
CA CYS A 698 -15.44 14.25 14.76
C CYS A 698 -14.65 15.48 15.28
N ASP A 699 -15.13 16.12 16.33
CA ASP A 699 -14.53 17.29 17.01
C ASP A 699 -14.26 18.55 16.12
N VAL A 700 -14.69 18.55 14.85
CA VAL A 700 -14.54 19.70 13.96
C VAL A 700 -15.31 20.90 14.51
N MET A 701 -14.60 22.02 14.70
CA MET A 701 -15.16 23.30 15.12
C MET A 701 -15.46 24.18 13.90
N PHE A 702 -16.71 24.60 13.77
CA PHE A 702 -17.18 25.49 12.71
C PHE A 702 -17.26 26.95 13.21
N PRO A 703 -17.09 27.95 12.33
CA PRO A 703 -17.23 29.36 12.69
C PRO A 703 -18.60 29.69 13.32
N PRO A 704 -18.70 30.74 14.17
CA PRO A 704 -19.97 31.10 14.83
C PRO A 704 -21.14 31.34 13.86
N ASN A 705 -20.82 31.88 12.67
CA ASN A 705 -21.80 32.17 11.61
C ASN A 705 -21.92 31.05 10.57
N TYR A 706 -21.47 29.82 10.88
CA TYR A 706 -21.62 28.70 9.96
C TYR A 706 -23.08 28.29 9.82
N ASP A 707 -23.50 27.99 8.59
CA ASP A 707 -24.88 27.66 8.27
C ASP A 707 -25.39 26.46 9.08
N GLN A 708 -26.59 26.55 9.63
CA GLN A 708 -27.14 25.51 10.51
C GLN A 708 -27.47 24.22 9.73
N SER A 709 -28.04 24.35 8.53
CA SER A 709 -28.38 23.19 7.71
C SER A 709 -27.12 22.45 7.25
N LYS A 710 -26.04 23.17 6.93
CA LYS A 710 -24.73 22.54 6.62
C LYS A 710 -24.04 21.92 7.83
N PHE A 711 -24.26 22.46 9.02
CA PHE A 711 -23.78 21.84 10.25
C PHE A 711 -24.52 20.53 10.52
N GLU A 712 -25.85 20.53 10.38
CA GLU A 712 -26.69 19.33 10.52
C GLU A 712 -26.35 18.28 9.45
N GLU A 713 -26.24 18.67 8.16
CA GLU A 713 -25.77 17.79 7.07
C GLU A 713 -24.40 17.18 7.38
N HIS A 714 -23.47 17.96 7.96
CA HIS A 714 -22.17 17.43 8.39
C HIS A 714 -22.30 16.43 9.54
N VAL A 715 -23.15 16.68 10.55
CA VAL A 715 -23.38 15.75 11.67
C VAL A 715 -24.04 14.46 11.17
N GLU A 716 -25.03 14.56 10.29
CA GLU A 716 -25.71 13.42 9.64
C GLU A 716 -24.75 12.61 8.76
N SER A 717 -23.75 13.24 8.13
CA SER A 717 -22.77 12.56 7.27
C SER A 717 -21.88 11.51 7.96
N HIS A 718 -21.81 11.54 9.30
CA HIS A 718 -21.11 10.51 10.09
C HIS A 718 -21.94 9.24 10.33
N TRP A 719 -23.27 9.31 10.18
CA TRP A 719 -24.15 8.17 10.45
C TRP A 719 -24.10 7.18 9.29
N LYS A 720 -23.99 5.89 9.61
CA LYS A 720 -24.06 4.83 8.60
C LYS A 720 -25.53 4.60 8.26
N VAL A 721 -25.98 5.02 7.09
CA VAL A 721 -27.37 4.83 6.66
C VAL A 721 -27.49 3.55 5.82
N CYS A 722 -28.41 2.66 6.18
CA CYS A 722 -28.69 1.46 5.38
C CYS A 722 -29.37 1.86 4.05
N PRO A 723 -28.81 1.50 2.89
CA PRO A 723 -29.37 1.93 1.59
C PRO A 723 -30.70 1.24 1.21
N MET A 724 -31.14 0.26 1.99
CA MET A 724 -32.33 -0.56 1.69
C MET A 724 -33.57 -0.16 2.51
N CYS A 725 -33.38 0.46 3.68
CA CYS A 725 -34.47 0.83 4.61
C CYS A 725 -34.32 2.24 5.23
N SER A 726 -33.20 2.93 4.95
CA SER A 726 -32.84 4.22 5.52
C SER A 726 -32.72 4.26 7.05
N GLU A 727 -32.55 3.10 7.72
CA GLU A 727 -32.18 3.06 9.13
C GLU A 727 -30.78 3.68 9.32
N GLN A 728 -30.68 4.62 10.26
CA GLN A 728 -29.45 5.32 10.59
C GLN A 728 -28.77 4.63 11.78
N PHE A 729 -27.51 4.26 11.62
CA PHE A 729 -26.68 3.65 12.66
C PHE A 729 -25.61 4.66 13.14
N PRO A 730 -25.31 4.72 14.45
CA PRO A 730 -24.22 5.54 14.96
C PRO A 730 -22.88 5.27 14.25
N PRO A 731 -21.95 6.24 14.19
CA PRO A 731 -20.66 6.06 13.51
C PRO A 731 -19.86 4.88 14.10
N ASP A 732 -19.92 4.74 15.43
CA ASP A 732 -19.25 3.70 16.22
C ASP A 732 -19.93 2.33 16.14
N TYR A 733 -21.07 2.22 15.43
CA TYR A 733 -21.78 0.96 15.30
C TYR A 733 -20.94 -0.07 14.53
N ASP A 734 -20.86 -1.29 15.09
CA ASP A 734 -20.03 -2.37 14.58
C ASP A 734 -20.24 -2.59 13.08
N GLN A 735 -19.13 -2.59 12.35
CA GLN A 735 -19.14 -2.73 10.90
C GLN A 735 -19.74 -4.08 10.46
N GLN A 736 -19.46 -5.16 11.21
CA GLN A 736 -20.05 -6.48 10.91
C GLN A 736 -21.55 -6.51 11.24
N GLY A 737 -21.99 -5.78 12.27
CA GLY A 737 -23.40 -5.55 12.58
C GLY A 737 -24.13 -4.77 11.49
N PHE A 738 -23.52 -3.73 10.94
CA PHE A 738 -24.08 -2.94 9.83
C PHE A 738 -24.18 -3.78 8.55
N GLU A 739 -23.09 -4.44 8.14
CA GLU A 739 -23.07 -5.30 6.95
C GLU A 739 -24.07 -6.46 7.07
N ARG A 740 -24.22 -7.05 8.26
CA ARG A 740 -25.23 -8.08 8.53
C ARG A 740 -26.65 -7.52 8.38
N HIS A 741 -26.93 -6.33 8.90
CA HIS A 741 -28.23 -5.67 8.72
C HIS A 741 -28.52 -5.43 7.22
N VAL A 742 -27.58 -4.85 6.47
CA VAL A 742 -27.71 -4.66 5.02
C VAL A 742 -27.96 -6.00 4.31
N GLN A 743 -27.24 -7.06 4.68
CA GLN A 743 -27.40 -8.39 4.10
C GLN A 743 -28.81 -8.98 4.32
N THR A 744 -29.47 -8.72 5.46
CA THR A 744 -30.85 -9.22 5.69
C THR A 744 -31.88 -8.72 4.68
N HIS A 745 -31.65 -7.57 4.03
CA HIS A 745 -32.51 -7.06 2.96
C HIS A 745 -32.32 -7.80 1.62
N PHE A 746 -31.19 -8.47 1.42
CA PHE A 746 -30.94 -9.33 0.27
C PHE A 746 -31.48 -10.75 0.51
N ASP A 747 -31.33 -11.26 1.73
CA ASP A 747 -31.78 -12.61 2.08
C ASP A 747 -33.32 -12.77 2.03
N GLN A 748 -34.08 -11.68 2.21
CA GLN A 748 -35.54 -11.67 2.03
C GLN A 748 -36.00 -11.53 0.56
N ASN A 749 -35.08 -11.24 -0.38
CA ASN A 749 -35.36 -11.04 -1.80
C ASN A 749 -34.81 -12.16 -2.70
N VAL A 750 -34.65 -13.38 -2.16
CA VAL A 750 -34.44 -14.58 -2.98
C VAL A 750 -35.76 -14.94 -3.68
N LEU A 751 -35.99 -14.31 -4.83
CA LEU A 751 -36.98 -14.78 -5.79
C LEU A 751 -36.56 -16.18 -6.26
N ASN A 752 -37.32 -17.19 -5.85
CA ASN A 752 -37.19 -18.55 -6.36
C ASN A 752 -37.36 -18.53 -7.89
N PHE A 753 -36.29 -18.89 -8.61
CA PHE A 753 -36.36 -19.30 -10.00
C PHE A 753 -36.22 -20.83 -10.06
N ASP A 754 -37.36 -21.51 -10.10
CA ASP A 754 -37.52 -22.81 -10.78
C ASP A 754 -37.63 -22.59 -12.31
#